data_AF-A0A1U7H643-F1
#
_entry.id   AF-A0A1U7H643-F1
#
_cell.length_a   1.000
_cell.length_b   1.000
_cell.length_c   1.000
_cell.angle_alpha   90.00
_cell.angle_beta   90.00
_cell.angle_gamma   90.00
#
_symmetry.space_group_name_H-M   'P 1'
#
loop_
_entity.id
_entity.type
_entity.pdbx_description
1 polymer ?
#
loop_
_entity_poly.entity_id
_entity_poly.type
_entity_poly.pdbx_seq_one_letter_code
_entity_poly.pdbx_strand_id
1 'polypeptide(L)'
;MIGIVIVSHSRRLAEGVRELALQMVKDHVPIAVAAGIDDPANPLGTDAMQVYEAIASVYSDDGVLVLMDLGSALMSAEMALEFLPSEQQQHIHLCAAPLVEGAIAAVVAAASSSDIQRVITEAQGALVAKATQLGLDESHLSLVISEEPMINDKGQTSQISLTVSNRFGLHARPAAQFVSCAARFQSQIQVRNITKGSEFVRADSINQVAMLGVRQGDEIVISATGSDAEEALAALQTLITTNFGEDNTPPHLPITPSPHLPIAPSPHLPTSLQGIPASPGIAIAPCFRYRKTPITWEQTTSREQPPHYHVEDTRKEWQRLQTALHTAQQEIQTLLSHSSIQIGDAEAAIFDAHLLFLADPTLLEAAQQRIFTQHLNAEAVWQGVINEVASNYRRLDDPYLQERIADVVDVGQRVLRVLSGTPMTIVDVPQPAILVAADLTPSDTASLDPTRILGICITAGSATSHTAILARSLGIPAIVGLPPEILQLADGTQLAIDGETGRVWVEPEPETLVVLRTQRDAQQVNRQQTRTIAHQPGMTRDRHQINVFANVSGINDTQQAVNFGAEGVGLLRTEFLYLNCTTAPTEEQQLEVYQAIAQILDHRPLIIRTLDVGGDKSIAYLGVGLESNPFLGWRGIRFCLDRPHVLKTQLRAILRASFRHQIKIMFPMITTVAEIQAAKAILAEVQGELRQAGVPFDEAMQIGIMVEVPSAVTIADQLAREVDFFSIGTNDLSQYVMAADRTNPKVAKLADALHPAVLRMIHQTVEAGHAAGIWVGLCGEIAADPLAAPILLGLGLDEVSLSPPAIPAFKGAIAQLTMPQAQAIVTTALQQDSAAKVREIVNDDLHLI
;
A
#
# COMPACT_ATOMS: atom_id res chain seq x y z
N MET A 1 -24.43 8.13 57.30
CA MET A 1 -25.46 8.81 56.50
C MET A 1 -24.72 9.89 55.73
N ILE A 2 -24.87 9.93 54.41
CA ILE A 2 -24.02 10.75 53.55
C ILE A 2 -24.07 12.22 53.96
N GLY A 3 -22.89 12.78 54.23
CA GLY A 3 -22.72 14.20 54.56
C GLY A 3 -22.68 15.06 53.30
N ILE A 4 -23.23 16.28 53.37
CA ILE A 4 -23.17 17.24 52.27
C ILE A 4 -22.50 18.53 52.75
N VAL A 5 -21.52 19.01 51.99
CA VAL A 5 -20.83 20.27 52.27
C VAL A 5 -21.05 21.23 51.11
N ILE A 6 -21.56 22.42 51.40
CA ILE A 6 -21.77 23.49 50.41
C ILE A 6 -20.66 24.52 50.60
N VAL A 7 -19.81 24.66 49.58
CA VAL A 7 -18.71 25.63 49.56
C VAL A 7 -19.05 26.77 48.61
N SER A 8 -19.04 28.01 49.12
CA SER A 8 -19.32 29.19 48.28
C SER A 8 -18.50 30.39 48.67
N HIS A 9 -18.23 31.27 47.71
CA HIS A 9 -17.63 32.57 47.99
C HIS A 9 -18.55 33.46 48.84
N SER A 10 -19.87 33.26 48.79
CA SER A 10 -20.85 34.07 49.53
C SER A 10 -21.53 33.26 50.62
N ARG A 11 -21.28 33.62 51.89
CA ARG A 11 -21.95 33.00 53.04
C ARG A 11 -23.47 33.04 52.93
N ARG A 12 -24.02 34.17 52.48
CA ARG A 12 -25.47 34.34 52.27
C ARG A 12 -26.03 33.42 51.19
N LEU A 13 -25.25 33.14 50.13
CA LEU A 13 -25.68 32.23 49.07
C LEU A 13 -25.69 30.79 49.60
N ALA A 14 -24.59 30.33 50.20
CA ALA A 14 -24.52 28.96 50.71
C ALA A 14 -25.55 28.67 51.81
N GLU A 15 -25.80 29.63 52.72
CA GLU A 15 -26.87 29.50 53.71
C GLU A 15 -28.25 29.44 53.06
N GLY A 16 -28.50 30.24 52.03
CA GLY A 16 -29.74 30.19 51.25
C GLY A 16 -29.94 28.87 50.53
N VAL A 17 -28.89 28.30 49.94
CA VAL A 17 -28.94 26.96 49.31
C VAL A 17 -29.18 25.88 50.36
N ARG A 18 -28.50 25.95 51.51
CA ARG A 18 -28.74 25.01 52.62
C ARG A 18 -30.19 25.07 53.10
N GLU A 19 -30.75 26.26 53.27
CA GLU A 19 -32.14 26.43 53.68
C GLU A 19 -33.11 25.81 52.66
N LEU A 20 -32.90 26.07 51.36
CA LEU A 20 -33.71 25.48 50.29
C LEU A 20 -33.62 23.95 50.29
N ALA A 21 -32.42 23.39 50.38
CA ALA A 21 -32.21 21.96 50.34
C ALA A 21 -32.84 21.25 51.56
N LEU A 22 -32.74 21.83 52.76
CA LEU A 22 -33.37 21.31 53.97
C LEU A 22 -34.90 21.29 53.90
N GLN A 23 -35.52 22.20 53.14
CA GLN A 23 -36.99 22.19 52.98
C GLN A 23 -37.49 21.03 52.08
N MET A 24 -36.60 20.42 51.28
CA MET A 24 -36.99 19.36 50.35
C MET A 24 -37.11 17.99 51.01
N VAL A 25 -36.59 17.83 52.23
CA VAL A 25 -36.59 16.57 52.97
C VAL A 25 -37.14 16.78 54.37
N LYS A 26 -37.88 15.79 54.89
CA LYS A 26 -38.38 15.82 56.27
C LYS A 26 -37.38 15.25 57.26
N ASP A 27 -36.45 14.42 56.79
CA ASP A 27 -35.43 13.74 57.58
C ASP A 27 -34.12 14.53 57.61
N HIS A 28 -33.34 14.38 58.68
CA HIS A 28 -32.12 15.16 58.90
C HIS A 28 -30.94 14.58 58.09
N VAL A 29 -30.73 15.09 56.88
CA VAL A 29 -29.46 14.92 56.15
C VAL A 29 -28.41 15.89 56.75
N PRO A 30 -27.22 15.43 57.13
CA PRO A 30 -26.19 16.30 57.69
C PRO A 30 -25.61 17.22 56.60
N ILE A 31 -25.84 18.54 56.73
CA ILE A 31 -25.37 19.56 55.78
C ILE A 31 -24.55 20.65 56.50
N ALA A 32 -23.31 20.85 56.07
CA ALA A 32 -22.44 21.92 56.52
C ALA A 32 -22.17 22.94 55.41
N VAL A 33 -21.82 24.17 55.81
CA VAL A 33 -21.52 25.28 54.90
C VAL A 33 -20.14 25.83 55.24
N ALA A 34 -19.30 25.98 54.22
CA ALA A 34 -18.03 26.69 54.30
C ALA A 34 -18.05 27.83 53.27
N ALA A 35 -18.22 29.06 53.74
CA ALA A 35 -18.41 30.17 52.81
C ALA A 35 -18.05 31.54 53.37
N GLY A 36 -17.53 32.38 52.48
CA GLY A 36 -17.00 33.70 52.81
C GLY A 36 -15.64 33.63 53.52
N ILE A 37 -14.98 34.79 53.61
CA ILE A 37 -13.79 35.00 54.45
C ILE A 37 -14.13 35.99 55.55
N ASP A 38 -13.43 35.90 56.68
CA ASP A 38 -13.66 36.78 57.84
C ASP A 38 -12.99 38.16 57.65
N ASP A 39 -13.24 38.80 56.50
CA ASP A 39 -12.93 40.20 56.22
C ASP A 39 -14.24 41.01 56.09
N PRO A 40 -14.59 41.88 57.07
CA PRO A 40 -15.80 42.69 57.02
C PRO A 40 -15.87 43.66 55.83
N ALA A 41 -14.73 44.05 55.26
CA ALA A 41 -14.68 44.94 54.11
C ALA A 41 -14.91 44.19 52.79
N ASN A 42 -14.46 42.94 52.70
CA ASN A 42 -14.58 42.09 51.52
C ASN A 42 -14.95 40.65 51.91
N PRO A 43 -16.22 40.40 52.32
CA PRO A 43 -16.62 39.13 52.90
C PRO A 43 -16.74 37.98 51.89
N LEU A 44 -16.46 38.22 50.61
CA LEU A 44 -16.56 37.22 49.55
C LEU A 44 -15.23 36.49 49.36
N GLY A 45 -15.25 35.16 49.50
CA GLY A 45 -14.07 34.30 49.34
C GLY A 45 -14.29 32.91 49.90
N THR A 46 -13.29 32.05 49.77
CA THR A 46 -13.28 30.69 50.32
C THR A 46 -12.02 30.44 51.13
N ASP A 47 -12.16 29.70 52.24
CA ASP A 47 -11.08 29.39 53.17
C ASP A 47 -10.97 27.87 53.35
N ALA A 48 -9.79 27.30 53.09
CA ALA A 48 -9.56 25.87 53.12
C ALA A 48 -9.73 25.26 54.53
N MET A 49 -9.42 26.01 55.60
CA MET A 49 -9.63 25.53 56.97
C MET A 49 -11.12 25.48 57.30
N GLN A 50 -11.92 26.45 56.85
CA GLN A 50 -13.38 26.38 57.01
C GLN A 50 -13.99 25.22 56.22
N VAL A 51 -13.47 24.91 55.02
CA VAL A 51 -13.92 23.74 54.25
C VAL A 51 -13.54 22.43 54.95
N TYR A 52 -12.33 22.33 55.50
CA TYR A 52 -11.89 21.20 56.30
C TYR A 52 -12.78 20.97 57.53
N GLU A 53 -13.06 22.03 58.30
CA GLU A 53 -13.93 21.96 59.48
C GLU A 53 -15.35 21.55 59.10
N ALA A 54 -15.87 22.07 57.99
CA ALA A 54 -17.18 21.70 57.48
C ALA A 54 -17.25 20.22 57.09
N ILE A 55 -16.25 19.69 56.37
CA ILE A 55 -16.17 18.26 56.03
C ILE A 55 -16.09 17.41 57.29
N ALA A 56 -15.22 17.76 58.24
CA ALA A 56 -15.08 17.03 59.50
C ALA A 56 -16.38 17.00 60.31
N SER A 57 -17.18 18.07 60.25
CA SER A 57 -18.44 18.17 61.00
C SER A 57 -19.57 17.26 60.49
N VAL A 58 -19.52 16.85 59.22
CA VAL A 58 -20.54 15.98 58.59
C VAL A 58 -19.99 14.63 58.14
N TYR A 59 -18.75 14.31 58.52
CA TYR A 59 -18.09 13.08 58.11
C TYR A 59 -18.83 11.83 58.57
N SER A 60 -18.93 10.84 57.67
CA SER A 60 -19.34 9.48 57.99
C SER A 60 -18.72 8.48 57.02
N ASP A 61 -18.65 7.21 57.41
CA ASP A 61 -18.09 6.13 56.57
C ASP A 61 -18.89 5.89 55.27
N ASP A 62 -20.15 6.33 55.23
CA ASP A 62 -20.99 6.28 54.02
C ASP A 62 -20.59 7.34 52.97
N GLY A 63 -19.71 8.28 53.34
CA GLY A 63 -19.15 9.29 52.44
C GLY A 63 -19.65 10.72 52.69
N VAL A 64 -18.89 11.69 52.16
CA VAL A 64 -19.23 13.12 52.15
C VAL A 64 -19.15 13.65 50.72
N LEU A 65 -20.21 14.31 50.27
CA LEU A 65 -20.25 15.01 48.99
C LEU A 65 -20.02 16.51 49.18
N VAL A 66 -19.04 17.07 48.50
CA VAL A 66 -18.71 18.50 48.54
C VAL A 66 -19.14 19.15 47.23
N LEU A 67 -19.96 20.21 47.32
CA LEU A 67 -20.47 20.99 46.20
C LEU A 67 -19.89 22.40 46.25
N MET A 68 -19.35 22.88 45.13
CA MET A 68 -18.63 24.15 45.06
C MET A 68 -19.19 25.08 43.99
N ASP A 69 -19.01 26.40 44.15
CA ASP A 69 -19.61 27.40 43.25
C ASP A 69 -18.70 27.84 42.08
N LEU A 70 -17.58 28.51 42.38
CA LEU A 70 -16.66 29.08 41.40
C LEU A 70 -15.26 28.50 41.60
N GLY A 71 -14.42 28.55 40.57
CA GLY A 71 -13.17 27.78 40.50
C GLY A 71 -12.20 27.92 41.68
N SER A 72 -12.19 29.03 42.43
CA SER A 72 -11.30 29.15 43.61
C SER A 72 -11.79 28.36 44.84
N ALA A 73 -13.08 28.03 44.90
CA ALA A 73 -13.68 27.14 45.90
C ALA A 73 -13.21 25.69 45.72
N LEU A 74 -12.95 25.26 44.48
CA LEU A 74 -12.36 23.95 44.17
C LEU A 74 -10.96 23.84 44.77
N MET A 75 -10.11 24.84 44.54
CA MET A 75 -8.75 24.87 45.10
C MET A 75 -8.77 24.85 46.64
N SER A 76 -9.70 25.58 47.27
CA SER A 76 -9.87 25.53 48.73
C SER A 76 -10.33 24.16 49.22
N ALA A 77 -11.18 23.46 48.47
CA ALA A 77 -11.64 22.12 48.80
C ALA A 77 -10.54 21.06 48.63
N GLU A 78 -9.76 21.12 47.54
CA GLU A 78 -8.61 20.23 47.32
C GLU A 78 -7.57 20.40 48.43
N MET A 79 -7.22 21.65 48.79
CA MET A 79 -6.31 21.93 49.89
C MET A 79 -6.87 21.45 51.24
N ALA A 80 -8.18 21.55 51.46
CA ALA A 80 -8.83 21.03 52.67
C ALA A 80 -8.68 19.50 52.81
N LEU A 81 -8.70 18.76 51.69
CA LEU A 81 -8.51 17.31 51.69
C LEU A 81 -7.10 16.92 52.15
N GLU A 82 -6.08 17.72 51.83
CA GLU A 82 -4.70 17.46 52.27
C GLU A 82 -4.53 17.46 53.80
N PHE A 83 -5.41 18.17 54.52
CA PHE A 83 -5.42 18.19 55.98
C PHE A 83 -6.16 16.99 56.61
N LEU A 84 -6.89 16.20 55.82
CA LEU A 84 -7.57 14.99 56.30
C LEU A 84 -6.63 13.77 56.31
N PRO A 85 -6.77 12.85 57.27
CA PRO A 85 -6.07 11.57 57.24
C PRO A 85 -6.37 10.80 55.94
N SER A 86 -5.38 10.11 55.38
CA SER A 86 -5.49 9.43 54.08
C SER A 86 -6.62 8.40 53.99
N GLU A 87 -7.01 7.79 55.11
CA GLU A 87 -8.15 6.87 55.18
C GLU A 87 -9.49 7.60 55.00
N GLN A 88 -9.61 8.84 55.49
CA GLN A 88 -10.85 9.63 55.35
C GLN A 88 -11.00 10.24 53.96
N GLN A 89 -9.89 10.57 53.29
CA GLN A 89 -9.89 11.17 51.95
C GLN A 89 -10.64 10.30 50.91
N GLN A 90 -10.57 8.98 51.04
CA GLN A 90 -11.23 8.04 50.11
C GLN A 90 -12.76 8.10 50.18
N HIS A 91 -13.30 8.69 51.24
CA HIS A 91 -14.74 8.84 51.47
C HIS A 91 -15.25 10.25 51.15
N ILE A 92 -14.38 11.17 50.70
CA ILE A 92 -14.78 12.53 50.33
C ILE A 92 -14.81 12.67 48.81
N HIS A 93 -15.93 13.15 48.28
CA HIS A 93 -16.14 13.30 46.84
C HIS A 93 -16.42 14.75 46.50
N LEU A 94 -15.56 15.35 45.68
CA LEU A 94 -15.78 16.69 45.12
C LEU A 94 -16.71 16.57 43.90
N CYS A 95 -17.80 17.33 43.89
CA CYS A 95 -18.87 17.18 42.90
C CYS A 95 -18.93 18.39 41.96
N ALA A 96 -18.84 18.12 40.66
CA ALA A 96 -18.94 19.13 39.60
C ALA A 96 -20.39 19.57 39.26
N ALA A 97 -21.33 19.40 40.20
CA ALA A 97 -22.73 19.76 39.99
C ALA A 97 -22.99 21.27 40.18
N PRO A 98 -24.01 21.86 39.52
CA PRO A 98 -24.40 23.24 39.79
C PRO A 98 -24.81 23.40 41.26
N LEU A 99 -24.29 24.43 41.94
CA LEU A 99 -24.38 24.57 43.39
C LEU A 99 -25.80 24.42 43.96
N VAL A 100 -26.79 25.06 43.34
CA VAL A 100 -28.16 25.11 43.89
C VAL A 100 -28.92 23.83 43.56
N GLU A 101 -29.07 23.51 42.27
CA GLU A 101 -29.82 22.36 41.79
C GLU A 101 -29.17 21.04 42.23
N GLY A 102 -27.83 20.98 42.18
CA GLY A 102 -27.04 19.84 42.63
C GLY A 102 -27.15 19.60 44.13
N ALA A 103 -27.15 20.65 44.97
CA ALA A 103 -27.34 20.49 46.42
C ALA A 103 -28.73 19.95 46.76
N ILE A 104 -29.76 20.41 46.06
CA ILE A 104 -31.12 19.91 46.28
C ILE A 104 -31.23 18.44 45.88
N ALA A 105 -30.74 18.08 44.69
CA ALA A 105 -30.76 16.70 44.21
C ALA A 105 -29.95 15.77 45.13
N ALA A 106 -28.76 16.21 45.56
CA ALA A 106 -27.92 15.47 46.49
C ALA A 106 -28.62 15.19 47.82
N VAL A 107 -29.26 16.20 48.43
CA VAL A 107 -29.96 16.04 49.71
C VAL A 107 -31.15 15.08 49.60
N VAL A 108 -31.93 15.18 48.53
CA VAL A 108 -33.06 14.26 48.29
C VAL A 108 -32.56 12.82 48.08
N ALA A 109 -31.50 12.64 47.30
CA ALA A 109 -30.90 11.33 47.07
C ALA A 109 -30.32 10.74 48.37
N ALA A 110 -29.56 11.53 49.15
CA ALA A 110 -28.95 11.12 50.40
C ALA A 110 -29.97 10.77 51.50
N ALA A 111 -31.16 11.39 51.49
CA ALA A 111 -32.23 11.03 52.42
C ALA A 111 -32.83 9.64 52.12
N SER A 112 -32.70 9.16 50.88
CA SER A 112 -33.32 7.91 50.41
C SER A 112 -32.33 6.78 50.13
N SER A 113 -31.03 7.07 50.14
CA SER A 113 -29.95 6.15 49.75
C SER A 113 -28.70 6.38 50.59
N SER A 114 -28.04 5.30 51.00
CA SER A 114 -26.70 5.33 51.58
C SER A 114 -25.59 5.07 50.55
N ASP A 115 -25.93 4.92 49.27
CA ASP A 115 -24.97 4.77 48.17
C ASP A 115 -24.52 6.15 47.64
N ILE A 116 -23.26 6.50 47.91
CA ILE A 116 -22.65 7.77 47.55
C ILE A 116 -22.56 7.97 46.03
N GLN A 117 -22.37 6.89 45.25
CA GLN A 117 -22.27 6.99 43.79
C GLN A 117 -23.59 7.45 43.19
N ARG A 118 -24.70 6.92 43.72
CA ARG A 118 -26.02 7.37 43.31
C ARG A 118 -26.27 8.85 43.66
N VAL A 119 -25.84 9.29 44.84
CA VAL A 119 -25.98 10.70 45.25
C VAL A 119 -25.17 11.62 44.33
N ILE A 120 -23.96 11.22 43.94
CA ILE A 120 -23.11 11.94 42.97
C ILE A 120 -23.81 12.06 41.61
N THR A 121 -24.30 10.95 41.06
CA THR A 121 -24.96 10.94 39.75
C THR A 121 -26.20 11.83 39.72
N GLU A 122 -27.05 11.77 40.75
CA GLU A 122 -28.25 12.60 40.85
C GLU A 122 -27.90 14.09 40.98
N ALA A 123 -26.89 14.42 41.78
CA ALA A 123 -26.41 15.80 41.93
C ALA A 123 -25.90 16.36 40.58
N GLN A 124 -25.09 15.59 39.86
CA GLN A 124 -24.53 15.98 38.57
C GLN A 124 -25.60 16.10 37.47
N GLY A 125 -26.57 15.19 37.47
CA GLY A 125 -27.69 15.19 36.52
C GLY A 125 -28.66 16.37 36.72
N ALA A 126 -28.61 17.08 37.85
CA ALA A 126 -29.54 18.15 38.18
C ALA A 126 -29.54 19.31 37.16
N LEU A 127 -28.40 19.57 36.49
CA LEU A 127 -28.31 20.58 35.44
C LEU A 127 -29.06 20.17 34.17
N VAL A 128 -29.02 18.87 33.83
CA VAL A 128 -29.65 18.31 32.63
C VAL A 128 -31.15 18.53 32.71
N ALA A 129 -31.77 18.22 33.86
CA ALA A 129 -33.21 18.42 34.06
C ALA A 129 -33.65 19.87 33.81
N LYS A 130 -32.86 20.86 34.25
CA LYS A 130 -33.13 22.28 34.03
C LYS A 130 -32.89 22.69 32.57
N ALA A 131 -31.85 22.14 31.92
CA ALA A 131 -31.55 22.41 30.52
C ALA A 131 -32.59 21.84 29.55
N THR A 132 -33.08 20.62 29.83
CA THR A 132 -34.18 19.99 29.09
C THR A 132 -35.46 20.82 29.20
N GLN A 133 -35.77 21.35 30.39
CA GLN A 133 -36.92 22.24 30.58
C GLN A 133 -36.81 23.56 29.81
N LEU A 134 -35.59 24.03 29.56
CA LEU A 134 -35.32 25.25 28.78
C LEU A 134 -35.20 24.98 27.27
N GLY A 135 -35.37 23.74 26.81
CA GLY A 135 -35.32 23.38 25.39
C GLY A 135 -33.92 23.53 24.76
N LEU A 136 -32.87 23.42 25.56
CA LEU A 136 -31.48 23.40 25.08
C LEU A 136 -31.10 21.98 24.67
N ASP A 137 -30.64 21.81 23.43
CA ASP A 137 -30.24 20.49 22.88
C ASP A 137 -29.05 19.91 23.66
N GLU A 138 -29.15 18.62 24.03
CA GLU A 138 -28.30 17.93 25.00
C GLU A 138 -26.80 17.81 24.63
N SER A 139 -26.39 18.26 23.44
CA SER A 139 -24.98 18.20 23.00
C SER A 139 -24.08 19.33 23.50
N HIS A 140 -24.60 20.30 24.27
CA HIS A 140 -23.80 21.42 24.79
C HIS A 140 -23.42 21.29 26.29
N LEU A 141 -23.80 20.22 27.00
CA LEU A 141 -23.62 20.10 28.46
C LEU A 141 -22.66 18.99 28.92
N SER A 142 -22.10 18.19 28.01
CA SER A 142 -21.41 16.93 28.33
C SER A 142 -19.90 17.03 28.64
N LEU A 143 -19.38 18.20 29.05
CA LEU A 143 -17.93 18.42 29.22
C LEU A 143 -17.36 18.10 30.62
N VAL A 144 -18.12 17.54 31.56
CA VAL A 144 -17.57 17.13 32.86
C VAL A 144 -18.32 15.88 33.33
N ILE A 145 -17.69 14.70 33.23
CA ILE A 145 -17.85 13.45 34.00
C ILE A 145 -17.32 12.32 33.12
N SER A 146 -16.19 11.74 33.52
CA SER A 146 -15.56 10.58 32.89
C SER A 146 -15.50 9.44 33.90
N GLU A 147 -16.13 8.32 33.56
CA GLU A 147 -15.66 6.93 33.72
C GLU A 147 -16.60 6.01 32.89
N GLU A 148 -16.00 5.13 32.07
CA GLU A 148 -16.52 4.34 30.92
C GLU A 148 -17.87 3.61 31.14
N PRO A 149 -18.73 3.24 30.14
CA PRO A 149 -18.51 3.05 28.69
C PRO A 149 -19.63 3.66 27.78
N MET A 150 -19.54 3.46 26.45
CA MET A 150 -20.49 3.91 25.40
C MET A 150 -20.45 5.41 25.09
N ILE A 151 -19.46 5.79 24.28
CA ILE A 151 -19.27 7.14 23.74
C ILE A 151 -20.20 7.34 22.54
N ASN A 152 -21.25 8.15 22.71
CA ASN A 152 -21.90 8.85 21.60
C ASN A 152 -21.44 10.31 21.69
N ASP A 153 -20.26 10.57 21.13
CA ASP A 153 -19.62 11.88 21.10
C ASP A 153 -20.32 12.77 20.05
N LYS A 154 -20.91 13.90 20.47
CA LYS A 154 -21.12 15.03 19.56
C LYS A 154 -19.85 15.89 19.55
N GLY A 155 -18.76 15.29 19.06
CA GLY A 155 -17.65 16.06 18.50
C GLY A 155 -18.13 16.82 17.26
N GLN A 156 -17.37 17.83 16.83
CA GLN A 156 -17.64 18.56 15.60
C GLN A 156 -17.59 17.57 14.43
N THR A 157 -18.77 17.07 14.02
CA THR A 157 -18.90 16.14 12.90
C THR A 157 -18.82 16.93 11.61
N SER A 158 -17.70 16.76 10.91
CA SER A 158 -17.52 17.31 9.57
C SER A 158 -17.85 16.23 8.55
N GLN A 159 -18.46 16.63 7.43
CA GLN A 159 -18.83 15.72 6.35
C GLN A 159 -18.37 16.26 5.01
N ILE A 160 -17.93 15.33 4.15
CA ILE A 160 -17.62 15.61 2.75
C ILE A 160 -18.35 14.61 1.86
N SER A 161 -18.80 15.07 0.70
CA SER A 161 -19.39 14.23 -0.34
C SER A 161 -18.45 14.19 -1.54
N LEU A 162 -18.13 12.99 -2.02
CA LEU A 162 -17.13 12.76 -3.06
C LEU A 162 -17.62 11.73 -4.06
N THR A 163 -17.36 11.95 -5.35
CA THR A 163 -17.61 10.96 -6.40
C THR A 163 -16.37 10.09 -6.57
N VAL A 164 -16.52 8.78 -6.50
CA VAL A 164 -15.40 7.86 -6.71
C VAL A 164 -15.14 7.70 -8.20
N SER A 165 -13.95 8.13 -8.64
CA SER A 165 -13.51 8.07 -10.04
C SER A 165 -12.80 6.77 -10.41
N ASN A 166 -12.41 5.94 -9.42
CA ASN A 166 -11.68 4.69 -9.65
C ASN A 166 -12.50 3.74 -10.51
N ARG A 167 -11.86 3.18 -11.54
CA ARG A 167 -12.50 2.27 -12.51
C ARG A 167 -13.20 1.07 -11.86
N PHE A 168 -12.59 0.47 -10.85
CA PHE A 168 -13.17 -0.63 -10.06
C PHE A 168 -13.68 -0.13 -8.68
N GLY A 169 -13.76 1.19 -8.49
CA GLY A 169 -14.22 1.85 -7.27
C GLY A 169 -13.29 1.69 -6.06
N LEU A 170 -13.83 1.65 -4.83
CA LEU A 170 -13.07 1.42 -3.58
C LEU A 170 -12.73 -0.08 -3.42
N HIS A 171 -11.90 -0.62 -4.31
CA HIS A 171 -11.46 -2.03 -4.28
C HIS A 171 -10.17 -2.23 -3.48
N ALA A 172 -9.56 -3.43 -3.48
CA ALA A 172 -8.52 -3.82 -2.52
C ALA A 172 -7.37 -2.82 -2.27
N ARG A 173 -6.72 -2.26 -3.29
CA ARG A 173 -5.61 -1.29 -3.11
C ARG A 173 -6.13 0.10 -2.70
N PRO A 174 -7.16 0.69 -3.35
CA PRO A 174 -7.82 1.91 -2.91
C PRO A 174 -8.40 1.80 -1.50
N ALA A 175 -9.11 0.73 -1.19
CA ALA A 175 -9.66 0.43 0.11
C ALA A 175 -8.55 0.20 1.15
N ALA A 176 -7.47 -0.50 0.82
CA ALA A 176 -6.32 -0.66 1.72
C ALA A 176 -5.67 0.69 2.05
N GLN A 177 -5.49 1.56 1.04
CA GLN A 177 -4.99 2.92 1.26
C GLN A 177 -5.99 3.79 2.00
N PHE A 178 -7.29 3.66 1.70
CA PHE A 178 -8.40 4.36 2.37
C PHE A 178 -8.39 4.04 3.85
N VAL A 179 -8.37 2.75 4.17
CA VAL A 179 -8.37 2.20 5.52
C VAL A 179 -7.08 2.53 6.24
N SER A 180 -5.93 2.37 5.58
CA SER A 180 -4.63 2.73 6.15
C SER A 180 -4.49 4.23 6.41
N CYS A 181 -5.18 5.07 5.64
CA CYS A 181 -5.27 6.50 5.87
C CYS A 181 -6.21 6.81 7.03
N ALA A 182 -7.43 6.25 7.02
CA ALA A 182 -8.42 6.43 8.07
C ALA A 182 -7.91 5.97 9.45
N ALA A 183 -7.21 4.84 9.51
CA ALA A 183 -6.69 4.26 10.75
C ALA A 183 -5.54 5.05 11.41
N ARG A 184 -5.02 6.10 10.75
CA ARG A 184 -3.95 6.97 11.33
C ARG A 184 -4.49 8.05 12.26
N PHE A 185 -5.79 8.34 12.17
CA PHE A 185 -6.42 9.44 12.88
C PHE A 185 -7.15 8.94 14.13
N GLN A 186 -7.25 9.78 15.14
CA GLN A 186 -7.98 9.51 16.38
C GLN A 186 -9.50 9.72 16.21
N SER A 187 -9.90 10.45 15.18
CA SER A 187 -11.31 10.68 14.84
C SER A 187 -12.03 9.41 14.42
N GLN A 188 -13.30 9.31 14.80
CA GLN A 188 -14.20 8.28 14.31
C GLN A 188 -14.63 8.64 12.88
N ILE A 189 -14.18 7.84 11.91
CA ILE A 189 -14.45 8.08 10.49
C ILE A 189 -15.42 7.02 9.97
N GLN A 190 -16.50 7.48 9.34
CA GLN A 190 -17.52 6.65 8.71
C GLN A 190 -17.68 7.02 7.25
N VAL A 191 -18.03 6.05 6.40
CA VAL A 191 -18.26 6.24 4.97
C VAL A 191 -19.55 5.52 4.54
N ARG A 192 -20.29 6.09 3.58
CA ARG A 192 -21.42 5.41 2.93
C ARG A 192 -21.46 5.69 1.45
N ASN A 193 -22.03 4.79 0.67
CA ASN A 193 -22.37 4.97 -0.74
C ASN A 193 -23.81 5.49 -0.87
N ILE A 194 -23.96 6.78 -1.17
CA ILE A 194 -25.29 7.40 -1.32
C ILE A 194 -25.95 7.03 -2.64
N THR A 195 -25.17 6.67 -3.67
CA THR A 195 -25.72 6.25 -4.97
C THR A 195 -26.45 4.91 -4.87
N LYS A 196 -25.98 4.02 -3.98
CA LYS A 196 -26.59 2.72 -3.72
C LYS A 196 -27.46 2.67 -2.45
N GLY A 197 -27.60 3.80 -1.76
CA GLY A 197 -28.41 3.89 -0.54
C GLY A 197 -27.89 3.06 0.63
N SER A 198 -26.56 2.94 0.78
CA SER A 198 -25.96 2.17 1.88
C SER A 198 -26.01 2.93 3.21
N GLU A 199 -25.94 2.19 4.31
CA GLU A 199 -25.73 2.76 5.64
C GLU A 199 -24.29 3.26 5.81
N PHE A 200 -24.04 4.04 6.87
CA PHE A 200 -22.70 4.43 7.27
C PHE A 200 -21.95 3.24 7.85
N VAL A 201 -20.75 3.01 7.32
CA VAL A 201 -19.86 1.93 7.73
C VAL A 201 -18.53 2.53 8.19
N ARG A 202 -17.77 1.79 9.00
CA ARG A 202 -16.48 2.26 9.52
C ARG A 202 -15.43 2.37 8.41
N ALA A 203 -14.72 3.50 8.34
CA ALA A 203 -13.71 3.76 7.32
C ALA A 203 -12.36 3.07 7.58
N ASP A 204 -12.10 2.66 8.82
CA ASP A 204 -10.90 1.92 9.23
C ASP A 204 -11.06 0.39 9.12
N SER A 205 -12.17 -0.08 8.54
CA SER A 205 -12.43 -1.49 8.30
C SER A 205 -12.42 -1.82 6.80
N ILE A 206 -11.41 -2.59 6.38
CA ILE A 206 -11.26 -2.99 4.99
C ILE A 206 -12.43 -3.84 4.47
N ASN A 207 -13.01 -4.70 5.32
CA ASN A 207 -14.17 -5.50 4.93
C ASN A 207 -15.42 -4.62 4.77
N GLN A 208 -15.68 -3.70 5.70
CA GLN A 208 -16.85 -2.81 5.62
C GLN A 208 -16.75 -1.86 4.41
N VAL A 209 -15.58 -1.25 4.18
CA VAL A 209 -15.35 -0.35 3.04
C VAL A 209 -15.50 -1.08 1.71
N ALA A 210 -14.93 -2.28 1.57
CA ALA A 210 -15.08 -3.08 0.34
C ALA A 210 -16.54 -3.53 0.11
N MET A 211 -17.28 -3.83 1.19
CA MET A 211 -18.68 -4.25 1.13
C MET A 211 -19.64 -3.13 0.70
N LEU A 212 -19.24 -1.86 0.76
CA LEU A 212 -20.02 -0.76 0.16
C LEU A 212 -20.18 -0.94 -1.36
N GLY A 213 -19.33 -1.77 -1.98
CA GLY A 213 -19.39 -2.10 -3.39
C GLY A 213 -19.33 -0.85 -4.26
N VAL A 214 -18.64 0.19 -3.79
CA VAL A 214 -18.53 1.49 -4.47
C VAL A 214 -17.88 1.24 -5.83
N ARG A 215 -18.51 1.75 -6.89
CA ARG A 215 -18.04 1.64 -8.27
C ARG A 215 -17.61 3.01 -8.80
N GLN A 216 -17.00 2.99 -9.98
CA GLN A 216 -16.75 4.21 -10.73
C GLN A 216 -18.06 4.99 -10.95
N GLY A 217 -18.05 6.26 -10.56
CA GLY A 217 -19.19 7.17 -10.67
C GLY A 217 -20.16 7.13 -9.48
N ASP A 218 -19.96 6.24 -8.50
CA ASP A 218 -20.76 6.26 -7.28
C ASP A 218 -20.32 7.43 -6.38
N GLU A 219 -21.29 8.16 -5.85
CA GLU A 219 -21.08 9.16 -4.80
C GLU A 219 -21.05 8.51 -3.41
N ILE A 220 -20.04 8.88 -2.64
CA ILE A 220 -19.87 8.50 -1.24
C ILE A 220 -19.87 9.72 -0.33
N VAL A 221 -20.34 9.53 0.90
CA VAL A 221 -20.28 10.53 1.98
C VAL A 221 -19.36 10.02 3.06
N ILE A 222 -18.38 10.82 3.45
CA ILE A 222 -17.45 10.53 4.55
C ILE A 222 -17.75 11.50 5.68
N SER A 223 -17.91 10.97 6.88
CA SER A 223 -18.17 11.69 8.12
C SER A 223 -17.04 11.41 9.09
N ALA A 224 -16.39 12.45 9.60
CA ALA A 224 -15.38 12.31 10.66
C ALA A 224 -15.83 13.09 11.90
N THR A 225 -15.68 12.47 13.06
CA THR A 225 -16.03 13.05 14.36
C THR A 225 -14.84 12.87 15.30
N GLY A 226 -14.19 13.96 15.70
CA GLY A 226 -13.02 13.93 16.59
C GLY A 226 -12.12 15.17 16.44
N SER A 227 -11.02 15.20 17.20
CA SER A 227 -10.11 16.36 17.29
C SER A 227 -9.28 16.60 16.02
N ASP A 228 -9.05 15.56 15.22
CA ASP A 228 -8.34 15.60 13.94
C ASP A 228 -9.30 15.39 12.74
N ALA A 229 -10.60 15.64 12.92
CA ALA A 229 -11.64 15.33 11.93
C ALA A 229 -11.46 16.09 10.60
N GLU A 230 -11.08 17.38 10.64
CA GLU A 230 -10.82 18.15 9.41
C GLU A 230 -9.58 17.66 8.68
N GLU A 231 -8.52 17.27 9.41
CA GLU A 231 -7.29 16.71 8.83
C GLU A 231 -7.55 15.32 8.21
N ALA A 232 -8.33 14.49 8.89
CA ALA A 232 -8.75 13.17 8.42
C ALA A 232 -9.58 13.26 7.13
N LEU A 233 -10.56 14.17 7.09
CA LEU A 233 -11.38 14.40 5.91
C LEU A 233 -10.55 14.98 4.76
N ALA A 234 -9.64 15.91 5.04
CA ALA A 234 -8.75 16.46 4.01
C ALA A 234 -7.82 15.38 3.43
N ALA A 235 -7.28 14.49 4.27
CA ALA A 235 -6.43 13.38 3.83
C ALA A 235 -7.21 12.36 2.97
N LEU A 236 -8.41 11.95 3.41
CA LEU A 236 -9.27 11.02 2.66
C LEU A 236 -9.84 11.64 1.38
N GLN A 237 -10.18 12.94 1.42
CA GLN A 237 -10.55 13.70 0.24
C GLN A 237 -9.42 13.72 -0.77
N THR A 238 -8.19 14.01 -0.32
CA THR A 238 -7.01 13.98 -1.18
C THR A 238 -6.84 12.60 -1.79
N LEU A 239 -6.97 11.53 -1.00
CA LEU A 239 -6.81 10.15 -1.45
C LEU A 239 -7.84 9.72 -2.52
N ILE A 240 -9.12 10.06 -2.34
CA ILE A 240 -10.20 9.76 -3.31
C ILE A 240 -10.07 10.62 -4.55
N THR A 241 -9.78 11.90 -4.37
CA THR A 241 -9.58 12.81 -5.50
C THR A 241 -8.33 12.42 -6.29
N THR A 242 -7.23 12.00 -5.68
CA THR A 242 -6.06 11.47 -6.40
C THR A 242 -6.23 10.04 -6.93
N ASN A 243 -7.46 9.51 -6.94
CA ASN A 243 -7.78 8.18 -7.44
C ASN A 243 -6.98 7.05 -6.77
N PHE A 244 -6.55 7.24 -5.52
CA PHE A 244 -5.72 6.28 -4.76
C PHE A 244 -4.39 5.92 -5.47
N GLY A 245 -3.91 6.80 -6.36
CA GLY A 245 -2.74 6.55 -7.19
C GLY A 245 -2.91 5.40 -8.18
N GLU A 246 -4.14 5.11 -8.61
CA GLU A 246 -4.43 4.10 -9.64
C GLU A 246 -4.71 4.71 -11.02
N ASP A 247 -4.16 4.06 -12.05
CA ASP A 247 -4.56 4.29 -13.43
C ASP A 247 -5.87 3.57 -13.76
N ASN A 248 -6.65 4.15 -14.68
CA ASN A 248 -7.88 3.57 -15.23
C ASN A 248 -7.62 2.38 -16.20
N THR A 249 -6.63 1.53 -15.91
CA THR A 249 -6.27 0.30 -16.64
C THR A 249 -7.24 -0.85 -16.26
N PRO A 250 -8.03 -1.44 -17.18
CA PRO A 250 -8.62 -2.75 -16.99
C PRO A 250 -7.60 -3.90 -17.14
N PRO A 251 -7.85 -5.05 -16.50
CA PRO A 251 -7.36 -6.33 -16.98
C PRO A 251 -7.98 -6.67 -18.34
N HIS A 252 -7.30 -7.51 -19.10
CA HIS A 252 -7.82 -8.08 -20.35
C HIS A 252 -9.25 -8.61 -20.17
N LEU A 253 -10.20 -8.06 -20.93
CA LEU A 253 -11.48 -8.72 -21.13
C LEU A 253 -11.20 -10.08 -21.79
N PRO A 254 -11.77 -11.18 -21.28
CA PRO A 254 -11.67 -12.48 -21.94
C PRO A 254 -12.26 -12.33 -23.34
N ILE A 255 -11.46 -12.70 -24.34
CA ILE A 255 -11.97 -12.95 -25.68
C ILE A 255 -12.86 -14.20 -25.52
N THR A 256 -14.17 -14.03 -25.51
CA THR A 256 -15.11 -15.16 -25.61
C THR A 256 -14.78 -15.93 -26.89
N PRO A 257 -14.34 -17.19 -26.83
CA PRO A 257 -14.36 -18.05 -27.99
C PRO A 257 -15.84 -18.29 -28.33
N SER A 258 -16.17 -18.23 -29.62
CA SER A 258 -17.48 -18.65 -30.14
C SER A 258 -17.89 -20.01 -29.55
N PRO A 259 -19.19 -20.25 -29.31
CA PRO A 259 -19.64 -21.50 -28.72
C PRO A 259 -19.43 -22.65 -29.70
N HIS A 260 -18.34 -23.41 -29.53
CA HIS A 260 -18.24 -24.74 -30.11
C HIS A 260 -19.14 -25.67 -29.31
N LEU A 261 -20.08 -26.29 -30.02
CA LEU A 261 -21.03 -27.27 -29.49
C LEU A 261 -20.33 -28.38 -28.68
N PRO A 262 -20.96 -28.90 -27.62
CA PRO A 262 -20.41 -29.98 -26.82
C PRO A 262 -20.37 -31.27 -27.65
N ILE A 263 -19.16 -31.75 -27.95
CA ILE A 263 -18.93 -33.11 -28.41
C ILE A 263 -18.84 -34.00 -27.16
N ALA A 264 -19.54 -35.13 -27.18
CA ALA A 264 -19.67 -36.07 -26.07
C ALA A 264 -18.31 -36.55 -25.52
N PRO A 265 -18.22 -36.90 -24.22
CA PRO A 265 -16.97 -37.30 -23.59
C PRO A 265 -16.48 -38.66 -24.10
N SER A 266 -15.25 -38.67 -24.62
CA SER A 266 -14.44 -39.89 -24.78
C SER A 266 -13.62 -40.11 -23.50
N PRO A 267 -13.40 -41.37 -23.05
CA PRO A 267 -12.81 -41.67 -21.74
C PRO A 267 -11.27 -41.62 -21.70
N HIS A 268 -10.62 -40.84 -22.56
CA HIS A 268 -9.15 -40.71 -22.61
C HIS A 268 -8.76 -39.23 -22.63
N LEU A 269 -7.89 -38.79 -21.70
CA LEU A 269 -7.35 -37.43 -21.69
C LEU A 269 -6.59 -37.16 -23.02
N PRO A 270 -6.71 -35.97 -23.61
CA PRO A 270 -5.91 -35.59 -24.76
C PRO A 270 -4.41 -35.55 -24.40
N THR A 271 -3.55 -35.93 -25.34
CA THR A 271 -2.08 -35.99 -25.19
C THR A 271 -1.43 -34.61 -25.00
N SER A 272 -2.16 -33.53 -25.28
CA SER A 272 -1.74 -32.17 -24.99
C SER A 272 -2.91 -31.30 -24.53
N LEU A 273 -2.61 -30.37 -23.61
CA LEU A 273 -3.54 -29.38 -23.08
C LEU A 273 -2.99 -27.98 -23.38
N GLN A 274 -3.90 -27.02 -23.55
CA GLN A 274 -3.58 -25.62 -23.78
C GLN A 274 -4.12 -24.79 -22.61
N GLY A 275 -3.26 -23.96 -22.03
CA GLY A 275 -3.63 -22.95 -21.05
C GLY A 275 -3.14 -21.57 -21.47
N ILE A 276 -3.16 -20.66 -20.50
CA ILE A 276 -2.69 -19.28 -20.64
C ILE A 276 -1.23 -19.22 -20.15
N PRO A 277 -0.29 -18.71 -20.96
CA PRO A 277 1.10 -18.54 -20.54
C PRO A 277 1.19 -17.51 -19.40
N ALA A 278 1.88 -17.86 -18.32
CA ALA A 278 2.05 -17.00 -17.15
C ALA A 278 3.52 -16.67 -16.87
N SER A 279 4.38 -17.69 -16.87
CA SER A 279 5.83 -17.54 -16.66
C SER A 279 6.60 -18.39 -17.68
N PRO A 280 7.57 -17.83 -18.41
CA PRO A 280 8.24 -18.50 -19.52
C PRO A 280 9.22 -19.58 -19.08
N GLY A 281 9.48 -20.53 -19.98
CA GLY A 281 10.49 -21.59 -19.82
C GLY A 281 9.91 -22.99 -19.97
N ILE A 282 10.80 -23.98 -20.07
CA ILE A 282 10.43 -25.38 -20.28
C ILE A 282 10.74 -26.20 -19.05
N ALA A 283 9.74 -26.93 -18.53
CA ALA A 283 9.92 -27.88 -17.44
C ALA A 283 9.46 -29.28 -17.84
N ILE A 284 10.23 -30.28 -17.41
CA ILE A 284 9.94 -31.69 -17.68
C ILE A 284 10.18 -32.45 -16.38
N ALA A 285 9.10 -32.93 -15.76
CA ALA A 285 9.16 -33.57 -14.45
C ALA A 285 7.90 -34.42 -14.24
N PRO A 286 7.92 -35.37 -13.28
CA PRO A 286 6.70 -36.01 -12.82
C PRO A 286 5.71 -34.98 -12.27
N CYS A 287 4.42 -35.22 -12.49
CA CYS A 287 3.32 -34.51 -11.87
C CYS A 287 3.35 -34.74 -10.35
N PHE A 288 3.22 -33.66 -9.58
CA PHE A 288 2.88 -33.72 -8.17
C PHE A 288 1.60 -32.92 -7.95
N ARG A 289 0.54 -33.60 -7.55
CA ARG A 289 -0.75 -32.99 -7.29
C ARG A 289 -0.76 -32.37 -5.92
N TYR A 290 -0.77 -31.05 -5.92
CA TYR A 290 -0.99 -30.33 -4.70
C TYR A 290 -2.49 -30.32 -4.39
N ARG A 291 -2.82 -30.95 -3.27
CA ARG A 291 -4.10 -30.79 -2.60
C ARG A 291 -3.80 -30.14 -1.26
N LYS A 292 -4.47 -29.03 -0.97
CA LYS A 292 -4.42 -28.45 0.38
C LYS A 292 -4.82 -29.52 1.39
N THR A 293 -3.95 -29.79 2.35
CA THR A 293 -4.26 -30.66 3.48
C THR A 293 -5.37 -29.97 4.28
N PRO A 294 -6.59 -30.56 4.37
CA PRO A 294 -7.64 -29.97 5.16
C PRO A 294 -7.23 -29.98 6.64
N ILE A 295 -7.52 -28.90 7.36
CA ILE A 295 -7.34 -28.86 8.81
C ILE A 295 -8.21 -29.95 9.41
N THR A 296 -7.58 -30.96 10.02
CA THR A 296 -8.28 -32.13 10.54
C THR A 296 -8.53 -31.94 12.03
N TRP A 297 -9.79 -32.03 12.43
CA TRP A 297 -10.20 -31.85 13.83
C TRP A 297 -10.54 -33.19 14.47
N GLU A 298 -9.64 -33.74 15.29
CA GLU A 298 -9.73 -35.10 15.87
C GLU A 298 -11.00 -35.34 16.72
N GLN A 299 -11.66 -34.28 17.20
CA GLN A 299 -12.78 -34.36 18.15
C GLN A 299 -14.15 -33.99 17.55
N THR A 300 -14.32 -34.02 16.22
CA THR A 300 -15.56 -33.57 15.55
C THR A 300 -16.25 -34.67 14.74
N THR A 301 -17.58 -34.57 14.63
CA THR A 301 -18.40 -35.41 13.74
C THR A 301 -18.19 -35.11 12.26
N SER A 302 -17.66 -33.93 11.93
CA SER A 302 -17.26 -33.50 10.58
C SER A 302 -15.78 -33.14 10.59
N ARG A 303 -14.93 -33.97 9.97
CA ARG A 303 -13.46 -33.82 10.00
C ARG A 303 -12.93 -32.51 9.40
N GLU A 304 -13.78 -31.74 8.72
CA GLU A 304 -13.44 -30.52 7.98
C GLU A 304 -13.95 -29.24 8.67
N GLN A 305 -14.67 -29.32 9.79
CA GLN A 305 -15.15 -28.16 10.54
C GLN A 305 -14.56 -28.13 11.96
N PRO A 306 -14.22 -26.94 12.48
CA PRO A 306 -13.71 -26.83 13.84
C PRO A 306 -14.73 -27.34 14.86
N PRO A 307 -14.27 -27.86 16.02
CA PRO A 307 -15.17 -28.23 17.10
C PRO A 307 -15.90 -27.00 17.61
N HIS A 308 -17.20 -27.15 17.88
CA HIS A 308 -18.02 -26.13 18.52
C HIS A 308 -18.27 -26.56 19.95
N TYR A 309 -17.71 -25.84 20.91
CA TYR A 309 -17.94 -26.13 22.33
C TYR A 309 -18.03 -24.84 23.15
N HIS A 310 -18.70 -24.98 24.30
CA HIS A 310 -18.86 -23.90 25.26
C HIS A 310 -17.56 -23.69 26.06
N VAL A 311 -17.18 -22.43 26.25
CA VAL A 311 -15.97 -22.01 26.96
C VAL A 311 -16.36 -21.30 28.26
N GLU A 312 -15.81 -21.78 29.38
CA GLU A 312 -16.04 -21.14 30.69
C GLU A 312 -15.13 -19.91 30.90
N ASP A 313 -13.86 -19.98 30.47
CA ASP A 313 -12.91 -18.87 30.58
C ASP A 313 -12.75 -18.13 29.25
N THR A 314 -13.68 -17.21 29.01
CA THR A 314 -13.73 -16.41 27.78
C THR A 314 -12.51 -15.49 27.61
N ARG A 315 -11.88 -15.05 28.71
CA ARG A 315 -10.67 -14.22 28.66
C ARG A 315 -9.47 -15.01 28.15
N LYS A 316 -9.29 -16.24 28.65
CA LYS A 316 -8.22 -17.13 28.19
C LYS A 316 -8.39 -17.51 26.72
N GLU A 317 -9.64 -17.71 26.28
CA GLU A 317 -9.94 -18.03 24.88
C GLU A 317 -9.66 -16.85 23.94
N TRP A 318 -10.02 -15.63 24.36
CA TRP A 318 -9.66 -14.42 23.65
C TRP A 318 -8.14 -14.26 23.52
N GLN A 319 -7.37 -14.50 24.60
CA GLN A 319 -5.91 -14.50 24.56
C GLN A 319 -5.34 -15.57 23.60
N ARG A 320 -5.97 -16.75 23.53
CA ARG A 320 -5.57 -17.80 22.57
C ARG A 320 -5.74 -17.32 21.13
N LEU A 321 -6.87 -16.68 20.81
CA LEU A 321 -7.11 -16.10 19.49
C LEU A 321 -6.11 -14.97 19.17
N GLN A 322 -5.88 -14.04 20.11
CA GLN A 322 -4.89 -12.96 19.92
C GLN A 322 -3.48 -13.50 19.67
N THR A 323 -3.08 -14.57 20.37
CA THR A 323 -1.79 -15.21 20.16
C THR A 323 -1.69 -15.82 18.75
N ALA A 324 -2.74 -16.50 18.29
CA ALA A 324 -2.77 -17.08 16.95
C ALA A 324 -2.74 -16.01 15.84
N LEU A 325 -3.45 -14.89 16.04
CA LEU A 325 -3.41 -13.72 15.16
C LEU A 325 -2.00 -13.13 15.07
N HIS A 326 -1.34 -12.96 16.21
CA HIS A 326 0.02 -12.42 16.26
C HIS A 326 1.03 -13.35 15.54
N THR A 327 0.94 -14.66 15.75
CA THR A 327 1.78 -15.64 15.04
C THR A 327 1.53 -15.59 13.52
N ALA A 328 0.27 -15.53 13.08
CA ALA A 328 -0.05 -15.42 11.66
C ALA A 328 0.48 -14.11 11.04
N GLN A 329 0.40 -12.99 11.77
CA GLN A 329 1.01 -11.70 11.41
C GLN A 329 2.52 -11.82 11.18
N GLN A 330 3.24 -12.44 12.12
CA GLN A 330 4.68 -12.65 12.01
C GLN A 330 5.05 -13.54 10.82
N GLU A 331 4.27 -14.59 10.55
CA GLU A 331 4.48 -15.44 9.38
C GLU A 331 4.29 -14.67 8.06
N ILE A 332 3.25 -13.83 7.97
CA ILE A 332 3.00 -12.99 6.78
C ILE A 332 4.11 -11.96 6.61
N GLN A 333 4.58 -11.32 7.68
CA GLN A 333 5.72 -10.39 7.63
C GLN A 333 7.02 -11.08 7.21
N THR A 334 7.23 -12.33 7.62
CA THR A 334 8.37 -13.14 7.19
C THR A 334 8.29 -13.48 5.70
N LEU A 335 7.09 -13.83 5.23
CA LEU A 335 6.86 -14.05 3.79
C LEU A 335 7.07 -12.77 2.99
N LEU A 336 6.64 -11.62 3.52
CA LEU A 336 6.83 -10.31 2.90
C LEU A 336 8.32 -9.98 2.79
N SER A 337 9.11 -10.13 3.86
CA SER A 337 10.55 -9.85 3.81
C SER A 337 11.32 -10.78 2.87
N HIS A 338 11.00 -12.08 2.86
CA HIS A 338 11.61 -13.05 1.93
C HIS A 338 11.19 -12.78 0.48
N SER A 339 9.92 -12.42 0.25
CA SER A 339 9.40 -12.10 -1.08
C SER A 339 9.97 -10.77 -1.59
N SER A 340 10.13 -9.74 -0.77
CA SER A 340 10.81 -8.49 -1.17
C SER A 340 12.25 -8.73 -1.61
N ILE A 341 12.95 -9.68 -0.98
CA ILE A 341 14.33 -10.04 -1.34
C ILE A 341 14.41 -10.80 -2.67
N GLN A 342 13.46 -11.70 -2.95
CA GLN A 342 13.48 -12.59 -4.12
C GLN A 342 12.69 -12.07 -5.33
N ILE A 343 11.65 -11.27 -5.11
CA ILE A 343 10.55 -11.05 -6.06
C ILE A 343 10.31 -9.56 -6.38
N GLY A 344 10.73 -8.64 -5.51
CA GLY A 344 10.60 -7.18 -5.70
C GLY A 344 9.52 -6.53 -4.83
N ASP A 345 9.61 -5.21 -4.63
CA ASP A 345 8.75 -4.46 -3.69
C ASP A 345 7.31 -4.29 -4.18
N ALA A 346 7.07 -4.27 -5.49
CA ALA A 346 5.73 -4.09 -6.06
C ALA A 346 4.84 -5.33 -5.84
N GLU A 347 5.44 -6.51 -5.93
CA GLU A 347 4.80 -7.80 -5.72
C GLU A 347 4.61 -8.14 -4.23
N ALA A 348 5.47 -7.61 -3.35
CA ALA A 348 5.35 -7.77 -1.90
C ALA A 348 4.11 -7.05 -1.31
N ALA A 349 3.59 -6.03 -1.98
CA ALA A 349 2.43 -5.23 -1.55
C ALA A 349 1.12 -6.05 -1.40
N ILE A 350 1.05 -7.27 -1.96
CA ILE A 350 -0.07 -8.20 -1.75
C ILE A 350 -0.18 -8.58 -0.27
N PHE A 351 0.95 -8.80 0.38
CA PHE A 351 1.01 -9.20 1.78
C PHE A 351 0.65 -8.05 2.72
N ASP A 352 0.79 -6.78 2.30
CA ASP A 352 0.29 -5.63 3.06
C ASP A 352 -1.23 -5.66 3.20
N ALA A 353 -1.94 -6.02 2.11
CA ALA A 353 -3.40 -6.19 2.17
C ALA A 353 -3.80 -7.35 3.10
N HIS A 354 -3.04 -8.46 3.10
CA HIS A 354 -3.26 -9.58 4.03
C HIS A 354 -3.12 -9.14 5.50
N LEU A 355 -2.13 -8.30 5.81
CA LEU A 355 -1.95 -7.75 7.15
C LEU A 355 -3.12 -6.84 7.56
N LEU A 356 -3.63 -6.03 6.63
CA LEU A 356 -4.80 -5.18 6.88
C LEU A 356 -6.08 -5.99 7.15
N PHE A 357 -6.31 -7.07 6.39
CA PHE A 357 -7.44 -7.97 6.66
C PHE A 357 -7.35 -8.59 8.05
N LEU A 358 -6.16 -9.01 8.48
CA LEU A 358 -5.97 -9.63 9.79
C LEU A 358 -6.10 -8.62 10.95
N ALA A 359 -5.83 -7.34 10.68
CA ALA A 359 -5.93 -6.24 11.65
C ALA A 359 -7.29 -5.52 11.63
N ASP A 360 -8.27 -5.96 10.83
CA ASP A 360 -9.56 -5.29 10.67
C ASP A 360 -10.34 -5.23 12.01
N PRO A 361 -10.60 -4.02 12.56
CA PRO A 361 -11.31 -3.86 13.84
C PRO A 361 -12.67 -4.54 13.87
N THR A 362 -13.42 -4.53 12.76
CA THR A 362 -14.78 -5.12 12.70
C THR A 362 -14.73 -6.63 12.86
N LEU A 363 -13.75 -7.25 12.23
CA LEU A 363 -13.53 -8.69 12.29
C LEU A 363 -13.16 -9.11 13.73
N LEU A 364 -12.27 -8.34 14.36
CA LEU A 364 -11.80 -8.57 15.73
C LEU A 364 -12.91 -8.33 16.77
N GLU A 365 -13.68 -7.25 16.65
CA GLU A 365 -14.83 -6.94 17.51
C GLU A 365 -15.91 -8.03 17.41
N ALA A 366 -16.24 -8.49 16.19
CA ALA A 366 -17.19 -9.58 15.98
C ALA A 366 -16.72 -10.89 16.61
N ALA A 367 -15.42 -11.21 16.48
CA ALA A 367 -14.84 -12.38 17.12
C ALA A 367 -14.86 -12.25 18.65
N GLN A 368 -14.46 -11.10 19.19
CA GLN A 368 -14.47 -10.79 20.61
C GLN A 368 -15.87 -10.94 21.19
N GLN A 369 -16.87 -10.31 20.57
CA GLN A 369 -18.26 -10.37 21.01
C GLN A 369 -18.75 -11.81 21.07
N ARG A 370 -18.51 -12.64 20.05
CA ARG A 370 -18.94 -14.04 20.03
C ARG A 370 -18.28 -14.87 21.12
N ILE A 371 -17.00 -14.63 21.42
CA ILE A 371 -16.30 -15.32 22.53
C ILE A 371 -16.90 -14.92 23.87
N PHE A 372 -17.05 -13.61 24.15
CA PHE A 372 -17.49 -13.13 25.47
C PHE A 372 -18.99 -13.30 25.73
N THR A 373 -19.83 -13.17 24.70
CA THR A 373 -21.30 -13.24 24.87
C THR A 373 -21.85 -14.64 24.60
N GLN A 374 -21.39 -15.30 23.55
CA GLN A 374 -21.89 -16.63 23.16
C GLN A 374 -21.07 -17.76 23.77
N HIS A 375 -19.98 -17.45 24.48
CA HIS A 375 -19.13 -18.42 25.17
C HIS A 375 -18.62 -19.53 24.24
N LEU A 376 -18.27 -19.18 23.00
CA LEU A 376 -17.80 -20.12 21.99
C LEU A 376 -16.27 -20.12 21.90
N ASN A 377 -15.71 -21.25 21.47
CA ASN A 377 -14.27 -21.42 21.27
C ASN A 377 -13.74 -20.64 20.05
N ALA A 378 -12.45 -20.29 20.11
CA ALA A 378 -11.76 -19.42 19.15
C ALA A 378 -11.83 -19.92 17.70
N GLU A 379 -11.69 -21.23 17.48
CA GLU A 379 -11.72 -21.82 16.14
C GLU A 379 -13.09 -21.69 15.47
N ALA A 380 -14.15 -22.02 16.21
CA ALA A 380 -15.53 -21.92 15.73
C ALA A 380 -15.92 -20.47 15.46
N VAL A 381 -15.55 -19.57 16.37
CA VAL A 381 -15.80 -18.14 16.23
C VAL A 381 -15.08 -17.58 15.02
N TRP A 382 -13.78 -17.81 14.90
CA TRP A 382 -12.98 -17.26 13.81
C TRP A 382 -13.41 -17.80 12.44
N GLN A 383 -13.63 -19.11 12.32
CA GLN A 383 -14.15 -19.71 11.09
C GLN A 383 -15.52 -19.13 10.72
N GLY A 384 -16.39 -18.91 11.70
CA GLY A 384 -17.71 -18.30 11.50
C GLY A 384 -17.62 -16.86 11.00
N VAL A 385 -16.74 -16.04 11.59
CA VAL A 385 -16.53 -14.65 11.16
C VAL A 385 -15.96 -14.59 9.75
N ILE A 386 -14.94 -15.39 9.43
CA ILE A 386 -14.36 -15.44 8.07
C ILE A 386 -15.38 -15.93 7.03
N ASN A 387 -16.20 -16.93 7.36
CA ASN A 387 -17.22 -17.43 6.45
C ASN A 387 -18.31 -16.39 6.17
N GLU A 388 -18.65 -15.56 7.15
CA GLU A 388 -19.61 -14.47 6.98
C GLU A 388 -19.05 -13.39 6.06
N VAL A 389 -17.82 -12.94 6.32
CA VAL A 389 -17.12 -11.99 5.44
C VAL A 389 -17.05 -12.53 4.01
N ALA A 390 -16.56 -13.77 3.82
CA ALA A 390 -16.49 -14.40 2.50
C ALA A 390 -17.87 -14.52 1.82
N SER A 391 -18.93 -14.82 2.58
CA SER A 391 -20.29 -14.89 2.04
C SER A 391 -20.83 -13.52 1.63
N ASN A 392 -20.44 -12.45 2.32
CA ASN A 392 -20.79 -11.09 1.96
C ASN A 392 -20.10 -10.66 0.66
N TYR A 393 -18.82 -10.98 0.49
CA TYR A 393 -18.10 -10.74 -0.77
C TYR A 393 -18.73 -11.51 -1.96
N ARG A 394 -19.21 -12.75 -1.76
CA ARG A 394 -19.90 -13.52 -2.83
C ARG A 394 -21.18 -12.86 -3.34
N ARG A 395 -21.82 -12.03 -2.52
CA ARG A 395 -23.06 -11.32 -2.88
C ARG A 395 -22.80 -10.05 -3.68
N LEU A 396 -21.54 -9.62 -3.82
CA LEU A 396 -21.18 -8.46 -4.63
C LEU A 396 -21.20 -8.84 -6.12
N ASP A 397 -21.74 -7.94 -6.95
CA ASP A 397 -21.85 -8.12 -8.41
C ASP A 397 -20.52 -7.87 -9.17
N ASP A 398 -19.39 -7.69 -8.48
CA ASP A 398 -18.10 -7.35 -9.07
C ASP A 398 -17.13 -8.56 -9.09
N PRO A 399 -16.81 -9.13 -10.27
CA PRO A 399 -15.89 -10.26 -10.38
C PRO A 399 -14.51 -10.00 -9.78
N TYR A 400 -14.01 -8.76 -9.82
CA TYR A 400 -12.70 -8.41 -9.27
C TYR A 400 -12.71 -8.43 -7.73
N LEU A 401 -13.80 -7.96 -7.10
CA LEU A 401 -13.96 -8.06 -5.64
C LEU A 401 -14.23 -9.51 -5.20
N GLN A 402 -14.84 -10.32 -6.05
CA GLN A 402 -15.01 -11.76 -5.78
C GLN A 402 -13.68 -12.52 -5.80
N GLU A 403 -12.70 -12.13 -6.62
CA GLU A 403 -11.36 -12.72 -6.60
C GLU A 403 -10.65 -12.54 -5.23
N ARG A 404 -11.01 -11.52 -4.46
CA ARG A 404 -10.46 -11.25 -3.09
C ARG A 404 -11.00 -12.16 -2.00
N ILE A 405 -12.05 -12.93 -2.28
CA ILE A 405 -12.52 -13.98 -1.37
C ILE A 405 -11.37 -14.95 -1.06
N ALA A 406 -10.54 -15.26 -2.06
CA ALA A 406 -9.39 -16.13 -1.89
C ALA A 406 -8.39 -15.59 -0.85
N ASP A 407 -8.13 -14.27 -0.86
CA ASP A 407 -7.21 -13.61 0.07
C ASP A 407 -7.75 -13.63 1.51
N VAL A 408 -9.03 -13.28 1.71
CA VAL A 408 -9.69 -13.32 3.03
C VAL A 408 -9.72 -14.74 3.58
N VAL A 409 -10.02 -15.72 2.72
CA VAL A 409 -10.04 -17.13 3.11
C VAL A 409 -8.61 -17.62 3.42
N ASP A 410 -7.58 -17.20 2.67
CA ASP A 410 -6.18 -17.57 2.91
C ASP A 410 -5.72 -17.09 4.29
N VAL A 411 -5.90 -15.79 4.57
CA VAL A 411 -5.56 -15.19 5.87
C VAL A 411 -6.35 -15.85 7.00
N GLY A 412 -7.64 -16.10 6.79
CA GLY A 412 -8.49 -16.78 7.76
C GLY A 412 -8.04 -18.21 8.08
N GLN A 413 -7.71 -18.99 7.06
CA GLN A 413 -7.22 -20.37 7.20
C GLN A 413 -5.86 -20.43 7.89
N ARG A 414 -4.99 -19.44 7.68
CA ARG A 414 -3.70 -19.36 8.38
C ARG A 414 -3.88 -19.27 9.90
N VAL A 415 -4.80 -18.43 10.37
CA VAL A 415 -5.09 -18.30 11.81
C VAL A 415 -5.72 -19.59 12.36
N LEU A 416 -6.63 -20.23 11.62
CA LEU A 416 -7.22 -21.53 12.02
C LEU A 416 -6.16 -22.62 12.16
N ARG A 417 -5.18 -22.65 11.26
CA ARG A 417 -4.06 -23.59 11.31
C ARG A 417 -3.21 -23.38 12.57
N VAL A 418 -2.96 -22.13 12.95
CA VAL A 418 -2.22 -21.82 14.19
C VAL A 418 -3.03 -22.26 15.41
N LEU A 419 -4.34 -21.99 15.43
CA LEU A 419 -5.24 -22.42 16.51
C LEU A 419 -5.34 -23.95 16.64
N SER A 420 -5.36 -24.67 15.51
CA SER A 420 -5.42 -26.12 15.49
C SER A 420 -4.10 -26.79 15.87
N GLY A 421 -3.02 -26.01 16.06
CA GLY A 421 -1.67 -26.54 16.27
C GLY A 421 -1.15 -27.35 15.08
N THR A 422 -1.76 -27.20 13.90
CA THR A 422 -1.33 -27.92 12.70
C THR A 422 -0.04 -27.28 12.16
N PRO A 423 1.04 -28.06 11.98
CA PRO A 423 2.28 -27.52 11.45
C PRO A 423 2.04 -26.91 10.05
N MET A 424 2.81 -25.88 9.70
CA MET A 424 2.77 -25.34 8.33
C MET A 424 3.01 -26.50 7.36
N THR A 425 2.06 -26.70 6.44
CA THR A 425 2.24 -27.65 5.35
C THR A 425 3.16 -26.99 4.35
N ILE A 426 4.47 -27.20 4.50
CA ILE A 426 5.41 -26.92 3.42
C ILE A 426 5.02 -27.85 2.29
N VAL A 427 5.00 -27.35 1.05
CA VAL A 427 4.84 -28.18 -0.14
C VAL A 427 6.10 -29.04 -0.26
N ASP A 428 6.16 -30.11 0.52
CA ASP A 428 7.31 -31.02 0.57
C ASP A 428 7.17 -32.03 -0.55
N VAL A 429 7.78 -31.70 -1.69
CA VAL A 429 7.76 -32.58 -2.85
C VAL A 429 8.97 -33.52 -2.77
N PRO A 430 8.75 -34.85 -2.73
CA PRO A 430 9.83 -35.82 -2.47
C PRO A 430 10.93 -35.78 -3.53
N GLN A 431 10.58 -35.38 -4.75
CA GLN A 431 11.48 -35.28 -5.90
C GLN A 431 11.12 -34.04 -6.74
N PRO A 432 12.04 -33.50 -7.56
CA PRO A 432 11.72 -32.41 -8.45
C PRO A 432 10.51 -32.72 -9.34
N ALA A 433 9.49 -31.85 -9.34
CA ALA A 433 8.19 -32.13 -9.95
C ALA A 433 7.57 -30.89 -10.61
N ILE A 434 6.54 -31.13 -11.44
CA ILE A 434 5.61 -30.10 -11.91
C ILE A 434 4.40 -30.11 -10.98
N LEU A 435 4.16 -28.98 -10.33
CA LEU A 435 3.07 -28.78 -9.39
C LEU A 435 1.75 -28.62 -10.16
N VAL A 436 0.80 -29.51 -9.91
CA VAL A 436 -0.55 -29.43 -10.47
C VAL A 436 -1.53 -29.13 -9.34
N ALA A 437 -2.23 -28.00 -9.41
CA ALA A 437 -3.20 -27.59 -8.40
C ALA A 437 -4.46 -26.99 -9.04
N ALA A 438 -5.57 -27.01 -8.30
CA ALA A 438 -6.78 -26.30 -8.75
C ALA A 438 -6.52 -24.79 -8.77
N ASP A 439 -5.86 -24.32 -7.71
CA ASP A 439 -5.46 -22.95 -7.47
C ASP A 439 -4.26 -22.95 -6.50
N LEU A 440 -3.51 -21.85 -6.45
CA LEU A 440 -2.46 -21.61 -5.46
C LEU A 440 -2.68 -20.23 -4.86
N THR A 441 -2.67 -20.14 -3.53
CA THR A 441 -2.72 -18.83 -2.87
C THR A 441 -1.37 -18.12 -3.00
N PRO A 442 -1.32 -16.79 -2.81
CA PRO A 442 -0.07 -16.05 -2.71
C PRO A 442 0.88 -16.65 -1.66
N SER A 443 0.33 -17.05 -0.51
CA SER A 443 1.05 -17.75 0.56
C SER A 443 1.70 -19.04 0.08
N ASP A 444 0.94 -19.90 -0.63
CA ASP A 444 1.43 -21.17 -1.14
C ASP A 444 2.56 -20.93 -2.15
N THR A 445 2.35 -19.99 -3.08
CA THR A 445 3.27 -19.69 -4.18
C THR A 445 4.60 -19.11 -3.69
N ALA A 446 4.57 -18.20 -2.71
CA ALA A 446 5.78 -17.63 -2.11
C ALA A 446 6.58 -18.65 -1.28
N SER A 447 5.93 -19.72 -0.80
CA SER A 447 6.58 -20.78 -0.02
C SER A 447 7.20 -21.89 -0.88
N LEU A 448 7.06 -21.83 -2.21
CA LEU A 448 7.58 -22.86 -3.11
C LEU A 448 9.11 -22.81 -3.17
N ASP A 449 9.73 -23.98 -3.11
CA ASP A 449 11.16 -24.14 -3.34
C ASP A 449 11.43 -24.30 -4.85
N PRO A 450 12.08 -23.33 -5.53
CA PRO A 450 12.36 -23.41 -6.97
C PRO A 450 13.30 -24.56 -7.35
N THR A 451 14.03 -25.15 -6.39
CA THR A 451 14.89 -26.32 -6.65
C THR A 451 14.10 -27.63 -6.74
N ARG A 452 12.88 -27.65 -6.19
CA ARG A 452 11.97 -28.81 -6.15
C ARG A 452 10.78 -28.64 -7.09
N ILE A 453 10.25 -27.44 -7.21
CA ILE A 453 9.14 -27.14 -8.10
C ILE A 453 9.70 -26.62 -9.42
N LEU A 454 9.77 -27.52 -10.41
CA LEU A 454 10.34 -27.20 -11.72
C LEU A 454 9.34 -26.48 -12.63
N GLY A 455 8.04 -26.54 -12.33
CA GLY A 455 6.98 -25.91 -13.09
C GLY A 455 5.64 -25.90 -12.37
N ILE A 456 4.74 -25.01 -12.77
CA ILE A 456 3.41 -24.83 -12.15
C ILE A 456 2.31 -24.94 -13.22
N CYS A 457 1.27 -25.71 -12.92
CA CYS A 457 0.07 -25.87 -13.73
C CYS A 457 -1.16 -25.72 -12.85
N ILE A 458 -1.96 -24.70 -13.12
CA ILE A 458 -3.20 -24.45 -12.38
C ILE A 458 -4.42 -24.27 -13.27
N THR A 459 -5.57 -24.70 -12.78
CA THR A 459 -6.85 -24.59 -13.51
C THR A 459 -7.52 -23.24 -13.32
N ALA A 460 -7.37 -22.63 -12.14
CA ALA A 460 -7.84 -21.30 -11.84
C ALA A 460 -6.76 -20.24 -12.14
N GLY A 461 -7.16 -19.01 -12.36
CA GLY A 461 -6.26 -17.87 -12.53
C GLY A 461 -6.09 -17.38 -13.96
N SER A 462 -5.54 -16.16 -14.07
CA SER A 462 -5.25 -15.44 -15.31
C SER A 462 -3.75 -15.13 -15.41
N ALA A 463 -3.26 -14.72 -16.59
CA ALA A 463 -1.86 -14.32 -16.78
C ALA A 463 -1.41 -13.18 -15.85
N THR A 464 -2.36 -12.42 -15.30
CA THR A 464 -2.16 -11.30 -14.38
C THR A 464 -2.47 -11.67 -12.92
N SER A 465 -2.78 -12.94 -12.63
CA SER A 465 -3.01 -13.39 -11.26
C SER A 465 -1.74 -13.25 -10.42
N HIS A 466 -1.90 -13.03 -9.11
CA HIS A 466 -0.77 -12.94 -8.18
C HIS A 466 0.15 -14.16 -8.28
N THR A 467 -0.41 -15.36 -8.45
CA THR A 467 0.33 -16.60 -8.67
C THR A 467 1.19 -16.57 -9.95
N ALA A 468 0.66 -16.01 -11.05
CA ALA A 468 1.41 -15.86 -12.31
C ALA A 468 2.59 -14.90 -12.16
N ILE A 469 2.40 -13.81 -11.42
CA ILE A 469 3.44 -12.80 -11.16
C ILE A 469 4.54 -13.38 -10.27
N LEU A 470 4.17 -14.02 -9.16
CA LEU A 470 5.11 -14.67 -8.23
C LEU A 470 5.88 -15.83 -8.89
N ALA A 471 5.26 -16.60 -9.79
CA ALA A 471 5.97 -17.65 -10.51
C ALA A 471 7.05 -17.10 -11.45
N ARG A 472 6.80 -15.94 -12.07
CA ARG A 472 7.73 -15.28 -12.99
C ARG A 472 8.98 -14.78 -12.27
N SER A 473 8.81 -14.17 -11.11
CA SER A 473 9.92 -13.67 -10.31
C SER A 473 10.78 -14.80 -9.72
N LEU A 474 10.16 -15.90 -9.31
CA LEU A 474 10.86 -17.12 -8.90
C LEU A 474 11.54 -17.86 -10.07
N GLY A 475 11.28 -17.44 -11.33
CA GLY A 475 11.83 -18.06 -12.52
C GLY A 475 11.28 -19.47 -12.80
N ILE A 476 10.11 -19.80 -12.23
CA ILE A 476 9.45 -21.09 -12.38
C ILE A 476 8.48 -21.00 -13.57
N PRO A 477 8.63 -21.84 -14.61
CA PRO A 477 7.68 -21.89 -15.72
C PRO A 477 6.25 -22.17 -15.23
N ALA A 478 5.28 -21.38 -15.69
CA ALA A 478 3.91 -21.47 -15.19
C ALA A 478 2.87 -21.30 -16.29
N ILE A 479 1.83 -22.13 -16.22
CA ILE A 479 0.65 -22.10 -17.08
C ILE A 479 -0.60 -22.11 -16.21
N VAL A 480 -1.51 -21.19 -16.50
CA VAL A 480 -2.76 -20.99 -15.74
C VAL A 480 -3.97 -21.20 -16.64
N GLY A 481 -5.17 -21.34 -16.07
CA GLY A 481 -6.40 -21.51 -16.85
C GLY A 481 -6.46 -22.83 -17.62
N LEU A 482 -5.82 -23.89 -17.10
CA LEU A 482 -5.84 -25.21 -17.74
C LEU A 482 -7.18 -25.92 -17.55
N PRO A 483 -7.57 -26.82 -18.47
CA PRO A 483 -8.78 -27.62 -18.33
C PRO A 483 -8.79 -28.47 -17.03
N PRO A 484 -9.94 -28.60 -16.32
CA PRO A 484 -10.04 -29.33 -15.04
C PRO A 484 -9.56 -30.78 -15.05
N GLU A 485 -9.50 -31.40 -16.23
CA GLU A 485 -9.01 -32.76 -16.45
C GLU A 485 -7.57 -32.94 -15.94
N ILE A 486 -6.74 -31.88 -15.96
CA ILE A 486 -5.37 -31.95 -15.45
C ILE A 486 -5.31 -32.33 -13.95
N LEU A 487 -6.35 -32.02 -13.19
CA LEU A 487 -6.46 -32.37 -11.77
C LEU A 487 -6.70 -33.86 -11.55
N GLN A 488 -7.00 -34.64 -12.60
CA GLN A 488 -7.27 -36.08 -12.51
C GLN A 488 -6.03 -36.95 -12.73
N LEU A 489 -4.89 -36.34 -13.12
CA LEU A 489 -3.64 -37.06 -13.35
C LEU A 489 -3.18 -37.86 -12.12
N ALA A 490 -2.41 -38.92 -12.31
CA ALA A 490 -1.80 -39.62 -11.19
C ALA A 490 -0.53 -38.88 -10.74
N ASP A 491 -0.24 -38.89 -9.44
CA ASP A 491 1.10 -38.47 -8.99
C ASP A 491 2.15 -39.35 -9.65
N GLY A 492 3.23 -38.72 -10.14
CA GLY A 492 4.27 -39.40 -10.90
C GLY A 492 4.05 -39.44 -12.42
N THR A 493 2.87 -39.06 -12.94
CA THR A 493 2.66 -38.98 -14.40
C THR A 493 3.64 -38.00 -15.03
N GLN A 494 4.36 -38.43 -16.08
CA GLN A 494 5.35 -37.57 -16.72
C GLN A 494 4.67 -36.39 -17.43
N LEU A 495 5.07 -35.17 -17.08
CA LEU A 495 4.62 -33.96 -17.75
C LEU A 495 5.79 -33.23 -18.41
N ALA A 496 5.47 -32.53 -19.49
CA ALA A 496 6.31 -31.47 -20.03
C ALA A 496 5.46 -30.21 -20.21
N ILE A 497 6.01 -29.05 -19.90
CA ILE A 497 5.32 -27.77 -20.04
C ILE A 497 6.21 -26.75 -20.73
N ASP A 498 5.59 -25.89 -21.51
CA ASP A 498 6.18 -24.71 -22.11
C ASP A 498 5.37 -23.49 -21.65
N GLY A 499 5.93 -22.79 -20.66
CA GLY A 499 5.29 -21.63 -20.05
C GLY A 499 5.27 -20.38 -20.94
N GLU A 500 5.99 -20.39 -22.05
CA GLU A 500 5.98 -19.31 -23.05
C GLU A 500 4.82 -19.47 -24.02
N THR A 501 4.57 -20.70 -24.51
CA THR A 501 3.45 -20.98 -25.42
C THR A 501 2.16 -21.39 -24.71
N GLY A 502 2.21 -21.69 -23.41
CA GLY A 502 1.07 -22.15 -22.62
C GLY A 502 0.67 -23.60 -22.89
N ARG A 503 1.58 -24.43 -23.42
CA ARG A 503 1.32 -25.83 -23.76
C ARG A 503 1.76 -26.80 -22.67
N VAL A 504 0.95 -27.82 -22.42
CA VAL A 504 1.23 -28.94 -21.52
C VAL A 504 1.11 -30.24 -22.30
N TRP A 505 2.11 -31.11 -22.19
CA TRP A 505 2.06 -32.48 -22.73
C TRP A 505 1.96 -33.48 -21.59
N VAL A 506 0.96 -34.37 -21.69
CA VAL A 506 0.71 -35.45 -20.73
C VAL A 506 1.25 -36.74 -21.30
N GLU A 507 2.14 -37.40 -20.55
CA GLU A 507 2.88 -38.59 -21.01
C GLU A 507 3.48 -38.39 -22.42
N PRO A 508 4.28 -37.32 -22.63
CA PRO A 508 4.80 -36.98 -23.95
C PRO A 508 5.57 -38.15 -24.56
N GLU A 509 5.36 -38.38 -25.84
CA GLU A 509 6.08 -39.40 -26.60
C GLU A 509 7.61 -39.15 -26.55
N PRO A 510 8.44 -40.20 -26.65
CA PRO A 510 9.89 -40.07 -26.56
C PRO A 510 10.48 -39.02 -27.51
N GLU A 511 9.93 -38.90 -28.72
CA GLU A 511 10.36 -37.90 -29.71
C GLU A 511 10.09 -36.48 -29.23
N THR A 512 8.90 -36.22 -28.65
CA THR A 512 8.54 -34.91 -28.09
C THR A 512 9.41 -34.56 -26.88
N LEU A 513 9.71 -35.55 -26.01
CA LEU A 513 10.62 -35.36 -24.89
C LEU A 513 12.04 -35.00 -25.33
N VAL A 514 12.54 -35.61 -26.41
CA VAL A 514 13.87 -35.27 -26.96
C VAL A 514 13.89 -33.83 -27.47
N VAL A 515 12.86 -33.40 -28.20
CA VAL A 515 12.76 -32.01 -28.70
C VAL A 515 12.73 -31.01 -27.53
N LEU A 516 11.84 -31.22 -26.55
CA LEU A 516 11.68 -30.30 -25.41
C LEU A 516 12.92 -30.29 -24.50
N ARG A 517 13.58 -31.44 -24.28
CA ARG A 517 14.86 -31.49 -23.55
C ARG A 517 15.95 -30.74 -24.29
N THR A 518 16.06 -30.92 -25.60
CA THR A 518 17.04 -30.20 -26.43
C THR A 518 16.80 -28.69 -26.35
N GLN A 519 15.55 -28.24 -26.43
CA GLN A 519 15.19 -26.83 -26.30
C GLN A 519 15.50 -26.28 -24.91
N ARG A 520 15.11 -26.98 -23.83
CA ARG A 520 15.41 -26.60 -22.44
C ARG A 520 16.91 -26.51 -22.21
N ASP A 521 17.66 -27.52 -22.64
CA ASP A 521 19.11 -27.60 -22.42
C ASP A 521 19.82 -26.51 -23.23
N ALA A 522 19.38 -26.24 -24.47
CA ALA A 522 19.85 -25.12 -25.27
C ALA A 522 19.55 -23.77 -24.59
N GLN A 523 18.34 -23.57 -24.04
CA GLN A 523 17.99 -22.37 -23.29
C GLN A 523 18.86 -22.20 -22.02
N GLN A 524 19.11 -23.27 -21.28
CA GLN A 524 19.95 -23.24 -20.07
C GLN A 524 21.42 -22.97 -20.40
N VAL A 525 21.97 -23.63 -21.42
CA VAL A 525 23.33 -23.39 -21.91
C VAL A 525 23.47 -21.95 -22.39
N ASN A 526 22.52 -21.46 -23.18
CA ASN A 526 22.52 -20.07 -23.65
C ASN A 526 22.43 -19.09 -22.47
N ARG A 527 21.56 -19.32 -21.48
CA ARG A 527 21.48 -18.50 -20.24
C ARG A 527 22.80 -18.49 -19.46
N GLN A 528 23.48 -19.63 -19.32
CA GLN A 528 24.77 -19.69 -18.62
C GLN A 528 25.89 -18.99 -19.41
N GLN A 529 25.93 -19.19 -20.73
CA GLN A 529 26.89 -18.54 -21.62
C GLN A 529 26.70 -17.02 -21.63
N THR A 530 25.47 -16.55 -21.84
CA THR A 530 25.13 -15.12 -21.82
C THR A 530 25.43 -14.48 -20.47
N ARG A 531 25.17 -15.15 -19.34
CA ARG A 531 25.53 -14.63 -18.00
C ARG A 531 27.04 -14.50 -17.81
N THR A 532 27.83 -15.41 -18.39
CA THR A 532 29.30 -15.33 -18.35
C THR A 532 29.79 -14.18 -19.24
N ILE A 533 29.21 -14.04 -20.44
CA ILE A 533 29.52 -12.96 -21.39
C ILE A 533 29.06 -11.61 -20.85
N ALA A 534 28.01 -11.56 -20.03
CA ALA A 534 27.42 -10.32 -19.53
C ALA A 534 28.41 -9.45 -18.73
N HIS A 535 29.42 -10.06 -18.12
CA HIS A 535 30.48 -9.32 -17.42
C HIS A 535 31.54 -8.71 -18.35
N GLN A 536 31.51 -9.03 -19.64
CA GLN A 536 32.32 -8.36 -20.65
C GLN A 536 31.63 -7.06 -21.11
N PRO A 537 32.40 -6.10 -21.66
CA PRO A 537 31.83 -4.89 -22.26
C PRO A 537 30.84 -5.23 -23.38
N GLY A 538 29.75 -4.47 -23.48
CA GLY A 538 28.78 -4.56 -24.58
C GLY A 538 29.45 -4.24 -25.91
N MET A 539 29.75 -5.27 -26.70
CA MET A 539 30.46 -5.11 -27.96
C MET A 539 29.87 -6.00 -29.04
N THR A 540 29.81 -5.49 -30.26
CA THR A 540 29.49 -6.26 -31.45
C THR A 540 30.65 -7.18 -31.86
N ARG A 541 30.39 -8.11 -32.77
CA ARG A 541 31.40 -9.01 -33.34
C ARG A 541 32.53 -8.26 -34.05
N ASP A 542 32.23 -7.12 -34.68
CA ASP A 542 33.20 -6.21 -35.30
C ASP A 542 33.76 -5.14 -34.33
N ARG A 543 33.58 -5.34 -33.02
CA ARG A 543 34.14 -4.55 -31.92
C ARG A 543 33.63 -3.11 -31.81
N HIS A 544 32.45 -2.83 -32.34
CA HIS A 544 31.72 -1.60 -31.99
C HIS A 544 31.20 -1.73 -30.57
N GLN A 545 31.51 -0.74 -29.72
CA GLN A 545 31.14 -0.75 -28.30
C GLN A 545 29.85 0.02 -28.08
N ILE A 546 28.96 -0.52 -27.25
CA ILE A 546 27.75 0.13 -26.75
C ILE A 546 27.70 -0.08 -25.23
N ASN A 547 27.45 0.98 -24.47
CA ASN A 547 27.35 0.87 -23.02
C ASN A 547 26.03 0.18 -22.66
N VAL A 548 26.09 -0.87 -21.84
CA VAL A 548 24.88 -1.58 -21.39
C VAL A 548 24.72 -1.39 -19.89
N PHE A 549 23.77 -0.54 -19.52
CA PHE A 549 23.49 -0.16 -18.14
C PHE A 549 22.18 -0.75 -17.63
N ALA A 550 21.89 -0.49 -16.35
CA ALA A 550 20.65 -0.89 -15.71
C ALA A 550 19.73 0.30 -15.39
N ASN A 551 18.43 0.05 -15.52
CA ASN A 551 17.36 0.79 -14.89
C ASN A 551 17.16 0.25 -13.47
N VAL A 552 17.20 1.10 -12.46
CA VAL A 552 17.08 0.70 -11.04
C VAL A 552 16.16 1.66 -10.28
N SER A 553 15.53 1.16 -9.22
CA SER A 553 14.66 1.94 -8.33
C SER A 553 15.13 1.90 -6.87
N GLY A 554 16.40 1.57 -6.62
CA GLY A 554 16.96 1.52 -5.26
C GLY A 554 18.24 0.73 -5.12
N ILE A 555 18.65 0.52 -3.87
CA ILE A 555 19.93 -0.12 -3.49
C ILE A 555 19.96 -1.59 -3.90
N ASN A 556 18.88 -2.34 -3.64
CA ASN A 556 18.80 -3.77 -3.95
C ASN A 556 18.92 -4.03 -5.46
N ASP A 557 18.14 -3.30 -6.26
CA ASP A 557 18.20 -3.34 -7.73
C ASP A 557 19.60 -3.04 -8.25
N THR A 558 20.31 -2.10 -7.64
CA THR A 558 21.69 -1.75 -8.02
C THR A 558 22.65 -2.93 -7.78
N GLN A 559 22.50 -3.64 -6.66
CA GLN A 559 23.31 -4.82 -6.38
C GLN A 559 23.04 -5.95 -7.39
N GLN A 560 21.77 -6.15 -7.74
CA GLN A 560 21.39 -7.12 -8.78
C GLN A 560 21.95 -6.71 -10.14
N ALA A 561 21.87 -5.43 -10.52
CA ALA A 561 22.40 -4.91 -11.77
C ALA A 561 23.88 -5.26 -11.97
N VAL A 562 24.71 -5.05 -10.94
CA VAL A 562 26.14 -5.42 -10.97
C VAL A 562 26.31 -6.94 -11.15
N ASN A 563 25.49 -7.75 -10.46
CA ASN A 563 25.52 -9.21 -10.57
C ASN A 563 25.08 -9.73 -11.95
N PHE A 564 24.25 -8.97 -12.67
CA PHE A 564 23.83 -9.27 -14.05
C PHE A 564 24.77 -8.69 -15.12
N GLY A 565 25.87 -8.04 -14.73
CA GLY A 565 26.90 -7.55 -15.65
C GLY A 565 26.64 -6.13 -16.18
N ALA A 566 25.84 -5.32 -15.49
CA ALA A 566 25.65 -3.91 -15.83
C ALA A 566 26.98 -3.15 -15.77
N GLU A 567 27.23 -2.30 -16.77
CA GLU A 567 28.41 -1.43 -16.84
C GLU A 567 28.22 -0.11 -16.08
N GLY A 568 27.00 0.13 -15.58
CA GLY A 568 26.57 1.33 -14.88
C GLY A 568 25.06 1.34 -14.70
N VAL A 569 24.54 2.45 -14.20
CA VAL A 569 23.10 2.72 -14.11
C VAL A 569 22.78 3.87 -15.04
N GLY A 570 21.97 3.62 -16.07
CA GLY A 570 21.56 4.63 -17.05
C GLY A 570 20.26 5.33 -16.66
N LEU A 571 19.54 4.78 -15.68
CA LEU A 571 18.39 5.41 -15.06
C LEU A 571 18.22 4.93 -13.62
N LEU A 572 18.54 5.81 -12.66
CA LEU A 572 17.98 5.73 -11.31
C LEU A 572 16.66 6.51 -11.29
N ARG A 573 15.56 5.78 -11.17
CA ARG A 573 14.23 6.35 -10.88
C ARG A 573 14.25 6.86 -9.44
N THR A 574 13.93 8.14 -9.19
CA THR A 574 14.02 8.73 -7.84
C THR A 574 12.70 8.76 -7.10
N GLU A 575 11.60 8.37 -7.74
CA GLU A 575 10.24 8.44 -7.19
C GLU A 575 10.06 7.54 -5.96
N PHE A 576 10.79 6.42 -5.87
CA PHE A 576 10.73 5.50 -4.72
C PHE A 576 11.10 6.19 -3.39
N LEU A 577 11.94 7.23 -3.43
CA LEU A 577 12.31 8.03 -2.25
C LEU A 577 11.12 8.82 -1.70
N TYR A 578 10.07 9.00 -2.51
CA TYR A 578 8.92 9.83 -2.17
C TYR A 578 7.67 8.99 -1.88
N LEU A 579 7.50 7.83 -2.53
CA LEU A 579 6.28 7.02 -2.49
C LEU A 579 5.96 6.43 -1.10
N ASN A 580 6.98 6.11 -0.30
CA ASN A 580 6.82 5.46 1.01
C ASN A 580 7.00 6.41 2.20
N CYS A 581 6.93 7.73 1.96
CA CYS A 581 7.10 8.74 2.99
C CYS A 581 5.79 9.50 3.26
N THR A 582 5.63 10.02 4.47
CA THR A 582 4.51 10.92 4.83
C THR A 582 4.81 12.38 4.49
N THR A 583 6.09 12.71 4.31
CA THR A 583 6.61 14.04 3.93
C THR A 583 7.71 13.90 2.89
N ALA A 584 8.01 14.98 2.16
CA ALA A 584 9.10 14.97 1.18
C ALA A 584 10.44 14.63 1.85
N PRO A 585 11.28 13.76 1.23
CA PRO A 585 12.56 13.36 1.79
C PRO A 585 13.51 14.56 1.86
N THR A 586 14.20 14.68 2.99
CA THR A 586 15.21 15.72 3.24
C THR A 586 16.45 15.54 2.36
N GLU A 587 17.28 16.58 2.25
CA GLU A 587 18.56 16.53 1.52
C GLU A 587 19.45 15.41 2.03
N GLU A 588 19.55 15.24 3.35
CA GLU A 588 20.36 14.21 4.01
C GLU A 588 19.87 12.79 3.68
N GLN A 589 18.55 12.55 3.70
CA GLN A 589 17.98 11.25 3.36
C GLN A 589 18.23 10.88 1.89
N GLN A 590 18.07 11.85 0.98
CA GLN A 590 18.36 11.65 -0.44
C GLN A 590 19.86 11.39 -0.67
N LEU A 591 20.71 12.16 0.01
CA LEU A 591 22.17 12.00 -0.06
C LEU A 591 22.62 10.61 0.37
N GLU A 592 22.11 10.12 1.51
CA GLU A 592 22.46 8.80 2.04
C GLU A 592 22.18 7.69 1.01
N VAL A 593 21.00 7.74 0.39
CA VAL A 593 20.63 6.73 -0.63
C VAL A 593 21.48 6.88 -1.90
N TYR A 594 21.72 8.10 -2.39
CA TYR A 594 22.54 8.32 -3.58
C TYR A 594 24.00 7.88 -3.37
N GLN A 595 24.56 8.15 -2.19
CA GLN A 595 25.90 7.69 -1.84
C GLN A 595 25.98 6.16 -1.72
N ALA A 596 24.98 5.53 -1.10
CA ALA A 596 24.94 4.07 -1.00
C ALA A 596 24.90 3.40 -2.38
N ILE A 597 24.08 3.92 -3.31
CA ILE A 597 24.02 3.43 -4.69
C ILE A 597 25.34 3.66 -5.42
N ALA A 598 25.92 4.86 -5.31
CA ALA A 598 27.18 5.20 -5.95
C ALA A 598 28.36 4.36 -5.43
N GLN A 599 28.35 3.96 -4.15
CA GLN A 599 29.34 3.07 -3.56
C GLN A 599 29.26 1.64 -4.13
N ILE A 600 28.05 1.11 -4.37
CA ILE A 600 27.86 -0.20 -5.01
C ILE A 600 28.41 -0.19 -6.44
N LEU A 601 28.23 0.92 -7.15
CA LEU A 601 28.68 1.09 -8.53
C LEU A 601 30.19 1.32 -8.65
N ASP A 602 30.86 1.71 -7.56
CA ASP A 602 32.30 1.98 -7.50
C ASP A 602 32.71 3.02 -8.56
N HIS A 603 33.41 2.60 -9.61
CA HIS A 603 33.83 3.47 -10.72
C HIS A 603 32.83 3.54 -11.88
N ARG A 604 31.72 2.79 -11.82
CA ARG A 604 30.69 2.77 -12.87
C ARG A 604 29.82 4.02 -12.81
N PRO A 605 29.36 4.54 -13.96
CA PRO A 605 28.52 5.74 -14.00
C PRO A 605 27.12 5.47 -13.40
N LEU A 606 26.58 6.52 -12.77
CA LEU A 606 25.23 6.57 -12.21
C LEU A 606 24.49 7.77 -12.78
N ILE A 607 23.46 7.53 -13.59
CA ILE A 607 22.59 8.59 -14.11
C ILE A 607 21.36 8.70 -13.22
N ILE A 608 21.26 9.81 -12.48
CA ILE A 608 20.13 10.11 -11.61
C ILE A 608 19.13 10.97 -12.36
N ARG A 609 17.90 10.44 -12.54
CA ARG A 609 16.79 11.23 -13.07
C ARG A 609 16.15 12.00 -11.92
N THR A 610 16.05 13.31 -12.09
CA THR A 610 15.28 14.16 -11.15
C THR A 610 13.82 13.73 -11.09
N LEU A 611 13.13 14.15 -10.04
CA LEU A 611 11.77 13.70 -9.73
C LEU A 611 10.83 13.84 -10.93
N ASP A 612 10.29 12.71 -11.40
CA ASP A 612 9.22 12.63 -12.40
C ASP A 612 7.93 12.16 -11.74
N VAL A 613 7.34 13.08 -10.97
CA VAL A 613 6.01 12.95 -10.37
C VAL A 613 4.95 13.55 -11.29
N GLY A 614 3.72 13.04 -11.23
CA GLY A 614 2.61 13.35 -12.14
C GLY A 614 2.43 12.28 -13.23
N GLY A 615 1.36 12.38 -14.01
CA GLY A 615 0.92 11.25 -14.84
C GLY A 615 0.17 10.19 -14.02
N ASP A 616 0.68 8.96 -14.05
CA ASP A 616 0.22 7.80 -13.25
C ASP A 616 0.64 7.87 -11.77
N LYS A 617 1.64 8.70 -11.45
CA LYS A 617 2.30 8.73 -10.13
C LYS A 617 1.81 9.91 -9.30
N SER A 618 0.83 9.67 -8.43
CA SER A 618 0.37 10.68 -7.46
C SER A 618 1.03 10.51 -6.10
N ILE A 619 1.62 11.60 -5.57
CA ILE A 619 2.18 11.67 -4.23
C ILE A 619 1.41 12.74 -3.46
N ALA A 620 0.54 12.31 -2.53
CA ALA A 620 -0.46 13.15 -1.89
C ALA A 620 0.11 14.41 -1.21
N TYR A 621 1.22 14.29 -0.49
CA TYR A 621 1.81 15.42 0.25
C TYR A 621 2.55 16.44 -0.65
N LEU A 622 2.81 16.11 -1.92
CA LEU A 622 3.42 17.05 -2.87
C LEU A 622 2.40 18.02 -3.48
N GLY A 623 1.10 17.75 -3.28
CA GLY A 623 0.01 18.62 -3.75
C GLY A 623 -0.10 18.66 -5.27
N VAL A 624 0.23 17.56 -5.94
CA VAL A 624 -0.04 17.40 -7.38
C VAL A 624 -1.56 17.24 -7.54
N GLY A 625 -2.22 18.31 -7.97
CA GLY A 625 -3.67 18.36 -8.10
C GLY A 625 -4.21 17.39 -9.17
N LEU A 626 -5.54 17.24 -9.19
CA LEU A 626 -6.22 16.48 -10.23
C LEU A 626 -6.15 17.19 -11.58
N GLU A 627 -5.80 16.44 -12.62
CA GLU A 627 -5.81 16.91 -14.01
C GLU A 627 -6.64 15.98 -14.89
N SER A 628 -7.35 16.54 -15.89
CA SER A 628 -8.14 15.71 -16.82
C SER A 628 -7.27 14.79 -17.68
N ASN A 629 -6.02 15.19 -17.94
CA ASN A 629 -5.05 14.39 -18.69
C ASN A 629 -3.68 14.47 -17.99
N PRO A 630 -3.45 13.71 -16.90
CA PRO A 630 -2.23 13.82 -16.11
C PRO A 630 -0.94 13.60 -16.92
N PHE A 631 -0.97 12.70 -17.90
CA PHE A 631 0.16 12.47 -18.80
C PHE A 631 0.50 13.71 -19.65
N LEU A 632 -0.47 14.59 -19.94
CA LEU A 632 -0.24 15.81 -20.72
C LEU A 632 -0.03 17.05 -19.84
N GLY A 633 -0.07 16.91 -18.51
CA GLY A 633 -0.19 18.01 -17.57
C GLY A 633 1.07 18.36 -16.78
N TRP A 634 0.87 18.69 -15.51
CA TRP A 634 1.84 19.21 -14.56
C TRP A 634 2.69 18.09 -13.95
N ARG A 635 3.64 17.58 -14.75
CA ARG A 635 4.53 16.48 -14.37
C ARG A 635 6.00 16.73 -14.70
N GLY A 636 6.88 15.92 -14.12
CA GLY A 636 8.31 15.96 -14.40
C GLY A 636 8.94 17.32 -14.11
N ILE A 637 9.76 17.81 -15.03
CA ILE A 637 10.44 19.09 -14.86
C ILE A 637 9.48 20.27 -14.66
N ARG A 638 8.27 20.23 -15.19
CA ARG A 638 7.28 21.32 -15.04
C ARG A 638 6.86 21.51 -13.58
N PHE A 639 6.63 20.40 -12.88
CA PHE A 639 6.37 20.39 -11.44
C PHE A 639 7.59 20.94 -10.68
N CYS A 640 8.78 20.46 -11.01
CA CYS A 640 10.03 20.84 -10.35
C CYS A 640 10.38 22.33 -10.54
N LEU A 641 10.12 22.91 -11.70
CA LEU A 641 10.36 24.34 -11.97
C LEU A 641 9.35 25.23 -11.23
N ASP A 642 8.11 24.79 -11.07
CA ASP A 642 7.08 25.53 -10.34
C ASP A 642 7.23 25.37 -8.80
N ARG A 643 7.89 24.29 -8.37
CA ARG A 643 8.25 24.01 -6.96
C ARG A 643 9.77 23.96 -6.79
N PRO A 644 10.49 25.09 -6.94
CA PRO A 644 11.94 25.11 -6.98
C PRO A 644 12.60 24.61 -5.68
N HIS A 645 11.93 24.68 -4.54
CA HIS A 645 12.46 24.13 -3.29
C HIS A 645 12.65 22.60 -3.36
N VAL A 646 11.70 21.86 -3.94
CA VAL A 646 11.80 20.40 -4.12
C VAL A 646 12.98 20.07 -5.02
N LEU A 647 13.08 20.77 -6.16
CA LEU A 647 14.16 20.58 -7.10
C LEU A 647 15.51 20.92 -6.45
N LYS A 648 15.64 22.06 -5.77
CA LYS A 648 16.88 22.46 -5.10
C LYS A 648 17.33 21.44 -4.06
N THR A 649 16.43 20.93 -3.21
CA THR A 649 16.76 19.89 -2.23
C THR A 649 17.35 18.65 -2.90
N GLN A 650 16.73 18.18 -3.99
CA GLN A 650 17.22 17.03 -4.74
C GLN A 650 18.56 17.32 -5.44
N LEU A 651 18.71 18.48 -6.10
CA LEU A 651 19.95 18.87 -6.78
C LEU A 651 21.12 18.99 -5.80
N ARG A 652 20.88 19.54 -4.60
CA ARG A 652 21.87 19.62 -3.52
C ARG A 652 22.35 18.23 -3.12
N ALA A 653 21.44 17.29 -2.90
CA ALA A 653 21.77 15.91 -2.57
C ALA A 653 22.56 15.21 -3.69
N ILE A 654 22.14 15.35 -4.96
CA ILE A 654 22.84 14.77 -6.12
C ILE A 654 24.27 15.32 -6.24
N LEU A 655 24.44 16.64 -6.17
CA LEU A 655 25.76 17.28 -6.24
C LEU A 655 26.65 16.82 -5.08
N ARG A 656 26.15 16.79 -3.85
CA ARG A 656 26.91 16.28 -2.70
C ARG A 656 27.31 14.81 -2.86
N ALA A 657 26.45 13.98 -3.45
CA ALA A 657 26.75 12.58 -3.73
C ALA A 657 27.79 12.40 -4.84
N SER A 658 27.91 13.37 -5.76
CA SER A 658 28.85 13.29 -6.91
C SER A 658 30.32 13.36 -6.51
N PHE A 659 30.65 13.79 -5.29
CA PHE A 659 32.04 13.88 -4.86
C PHE A 659 32.71 12.51 -4.86
N ARG A 660 33.69 12.32 -5.76
CA ARG A 660 34.45 11.07 -6.01
C ARG A 660 33.66 9.92 -6.65
N HIS A 661 32.46 10.19 -7.16
CA HIS A 661 31.63 9.21 -7.86
C HIS A 661 31.25 9.72 -9.25
N GLN A 662 31.11 8.83 -10.24
CA GLN A 662 30.71 9.21 -11.60
C GLN A 662 29.19 9.40 -11.70
N ILE A 663 28.67 10.41 -11.03
CA ILE A 663 27.25 10.73 -11.07
C ILE A 663 26.98 11.69 -12.24
N LYS A 664 25.89 11.45 -12.96
CA LYS A 664 25.33 12.33 -13.98
C LYS A 664 23.90 12.67 -13.60
N ILE A 665 23.40 13.81 -14.04
CA ILE A 665 22.02 14.21 -13.79
C ILE A 665 21.22 14.26 -15.09
N MET A 666 19.96 13.88 -15.00
CA MET A 666 19.02 13.95 -16.12
C MET A 666 17.68 14.57 -15.72
N PHE A 667 17.15 15.44 -16.57
CA PHE A 667 15.83 16.07 -16.38
C PHE A 667 14.75 15.40 -17.24
N PRO A 668 13.63 14.94 -16.65
CA PRO A 668 12.49 14.34 -17.35
C PRO A 668 11.56 15.38 -17.99
N MET A 669 10.75 14.98 -18.96
CA MET A 669 9.64 15.74 -19.55
C MET A 669 10.03 17.09 -20.15
N ILE A 670 11.27 17.25 -20.60
CA ILE A 670 11.73 18.46 -21.28
C ILE A 670 11.04 18.56 -22.64
N THR A 671 10.48 19.72 -22.93
CA THR A 671 9.77 20.00 -24.19
C THR A 671 10.30 21.20 -24.95
N THR A 672 10.97 22.13 -24.25
CA THR A 672 11.48 23.39 -24.78
C THR A 672 12.89 23.69 -24.26
N VAL A 673 13.63 24.51 -25.00
CA VAL A 673 14.96 25.00 -24.58
C VAL A 673 14.88 25.84 -23.29
N ALA A 674 13.78 26.58 -23.10
CA ALA A 674 13.60 27.43 -21.91
C ALA A 674 13.52 26.61 -20.61
N GLU A 675 12.89 25.42 -20.64
CA GLU A 675 12.78 24.54 -19.47
C GLU A 675 14.17 24.04 -19.03
N ILE A 676 15.03 23.61 -19.96
CA ILE A 676 16.38 23.15 -19.61
C ILE A 676 17.27 24.31 -19.15
N GLN A 677 17.15 25.50 -19.76
CA GLN A 677 17.88 26.69 -19.29
C GLN A 677 17.47 27.09 -17.87
N ALA A 678 16.17 27.02 -17.55
CA ALA A 678 15.67 27.28 -16.19
C ALA A 678 16.18 26.24 -15.17
N ALA A 679 16.17 24.95 -15.54
CA ALA A 679 16.71 23.90 -14.69
C ALA A 679 18.21 24.07 -14.42
N LYS A 680 19.01 24.40 -15.46
CA LYS A 680 20.44 24.70 -15.33
C LYS A 680 20.72 25.94 -14.48
N ALA A 681 19.86 26.95 -14.52
CA ALA A 681 19.98 28.13 -13.66
C ALA A 681 19.83 27.78 -12.18
N ILE A 682 18.83 26.95 -11.83
CA ILE A 682 18.64 26.45 -10.45
C ILE A 682 19.83 25.57 -10.03
N LEU A 683 20.33 24.70 -10.92
CA LEU A 683 21.52 23.90 -10.64
C LEU A 683 22.76 24.78 -10.37
N ALA A 684 22.98 25.82 -11.17
CA ALA A 684 24.10 26.74 -10.99
C ALA A 684 23.99 27.54 -9.68
N GLU A 685 22.78 27.91 -9.27
CA GLU A 685 22.51 28.53 -7.98
C GLU A 685 22.91 27.59 -6.84
N VAL A 686 22.45 26.34 -6.87
CA VAL A 686 22.80 25.32 -5.88
C VAL A 686 24.31 25.06 -5.82
N GLN A 687 24.99 24.96 -6.96
CA GLN A 687 26.45 24.86 -6.99
C GLN A 687 27.12 26.06 -6.31
N GLY A 688 26.60 27.27 -6.53
CA GLY A 688 27.03 28.50 -5.84
C GLY A 688 26.86 28.41 -4.31
N GLU A 689 25.71 27.94 -3.84
CA GLU A 689 25.43 27.73 -2.42
C GLU A 689 26.40 26.71 -1.80
N LEU A 690 26.65 25.57 -2.47
CA LEU A 690 27.57 24.54 -1.99
C LEU A 690 29.03 25.03 -1.95
N ARG A 691 29.47 25.81 -2.95
CA ARG A 691 30.79 26.46 -2.94
C ARG A 691 30.95 27.39 -1.75
N GLN A 692 29.94 28.22 -1.48
CA GLN A 692 29.96 29.15 -0.34
C GLN A 692 29.99 28.40 1.00
N ALA A 693 29.29 27.27 1.08
CA ALA A 693 29.28 26.41 2.26
C ALA A 693 30.55 25.53 2.40
N GLY A 694 31.46 25.53 1.41
CA GLY A 694 32.67 24.71 1.41
C GLY A 694 32.40 23.21 1.26
N VAL A 695 31.26 22.82 0.69
CA VAL A 695 30.86 21.43 0.49
C VAL A 695 31.34 20.98 -0.89
N PRO A 696 32.15 19.90 -1.00
CA PRO A 696 32.70 19.47 -2.27
C PRO A 696 31.67 18.72 -3.11
N PHE A 697 31.76 18.88 -4.43
CA PHE A 697 30.96 18.19 -5.45
C PHE A 697 31.76 18.11 -6.77
N ASP A 698 31.28 17.37 -7.77
CA ASP A 698 31.84 17.36 -9.11
C ASP A 698 31.39 18.57 -9.94
N GLU A 699 32.30 19.53 -10.15
CA GLU A 699 32.04 20.74 -10.96
C GLU A 699 31.88 20.41 -12.46
N ALA A 700 32.32 19.24 -12.90
CA ALA A 700 32.23 18.77 -14.29
C ALA A 700 31.10 17.74 -14.50
N MET A 701 30.18 17.60 -13.54
CA MET A 701 29.05 16.68 -13.61
C MET A 701 28.26 16.87 -14.91
N GLN A 702 28.12 15.80 -15.69
CA GLN A 702 27.38 15.83 -16.95
C GLN A 702 25.87 16.01 -16.71
N ILE A 703 25.25 16.85 -17.54
CA ILE A 703 23.83 17.20 -17.49
C ILE A 703 23.17 16.72 -18.77
N GLY A 704 22.15 15.87 -18.64
CA GLY A 704 21.37 15.36 -19.75
C GLY A 704 19.88 15.65 -19.62
N ILE A 705 19.13 15.26 -20.64
CA ILE A 705 17.67 15.28 -20.62
C ILE A 705 17.10 13.95 -21.10
N MET A 706 15.92 13.63 -20.59
CA MET A 706 15.12 12.56 -21.15
C MET A 706 14.40 13.08 -22.39
N VAL A 707 14.67 12.47 -23.55
CA VAL A 707 13.95 12.77 -24.80
C VAL A 707 12.77 11.81 -24.90
N GLU A 708 11.63 12.28 -24.41
CA GLU A 708 10.42 11.45 -24.29
C GLU A 708 9.15 12.13 -24.81
N VAL A 709 9.26 13.36 -25.31
CA VAL A 709 8.14 14.12 -25.89
C VAL A 709 8.43 14.43 -27.37
N PRO A 710 7.46 14.30 -28.30
CA PRO A 710 7.69 14.54 -29.72
C PRO A 710 8.23 15.94 -30.04
N SER A 711 7.86 16.95 -29.24
CA SER A 711 8.41 18.29 -29.38
C SER A 711 9.92 18.30 -29.17
N ALA A 712 10.42 17.60 -28.15
CA ALA A 712 11.86 17.49 -27.87
C ALA A 712 12.62 16.82 -29.01
N VAL A 713 12.05 15.78 -29.63
CA VAL A 713 12.63 15.15 -30.83
C VAL A 713 12.71 16.15 -31.99
N THR A 714 11.65 16.93 -32.19
CA THR A 714 11.56 17.90 -33.30
C THR A 714 12.59 19.02 -33.19
N ILE A 715 12.97 19.41 -31.96
CA ILE A 715 13.98 20.44 -31.69
C ILE A 715 15.27 19.86 -31.07
N ALA A 716 15.54 18.57 -31.29
CA ALA A 716 16.67 17.88 -30.67
C ALA A 716 18.01 18.55 -31.01
N ASP A 717 18.16 19.13 -32.20
CA ASP A 717 19.35 19.87 -32.64
C ASP A 717 19.62 21.13 -31.79
N GLN A 718 18.55 21.76 -31.27
CA GLN A 718 18.65 22.92 -30.39
C GLN A 718 18.91 22.49 -28.96
N LEU A 719 18.20 21.47 -28.47
CA LEU A 719 18.39 20.92 -27.13
C LEU A 719 19.79 20.34 -26.94
N ALA A 720 20.36 19.71 -27.98
CA ALA A 720 21.68 19.08 -27.92
C ALA A 720 22.82 20.08 -27.69
N ARG A 721 22.60 21.38 -27.95
CA ARG A 721 23.58 22.43 -27.67
C ARG A 721 23.61 22.83 -26.19
N GLU A 722 22.58 22.46 -25.43
CA GLU A 722 22.39 22.87 -24.04
C GLU A 722 22.79 21.77 -23.03
N VAL A 723 22.99 20.54 -23.48
CA VAL A 723 23.19 19.36 -22.62
C VAL A 723 24.38 18.53 -23.10
N ASP A 724 24.87 17.65 -22.24
CA ASP A 724 26.00 16.76 -22.53
C ASP A 724 25.58 15.41 -23.11
N PHE A 725 24.31 15.03 -22.96
CA PHE A 725 23.74 13.78 -23.46
C PHE A 725 22.22 13.76 -23.53
N PHE A 726 21.69 12.81 -24.29
CA PHE A 726 20.27 12.44 -24.29
C PHE A 726 20.06 11.03 -23.76
N SER A 727 18.93 10.78 -23.11
CA SER A 727 18.42 9.42 -22.92
C SER A 727 16.99 9.35 -23.41
N ILE A 728 16.67 8.41 -24.29
CA ILE A 728 15.35 8.29 -24.88
C ILE A 728 14.45 7.47 -23.96
N GLY A 729 13.37 8.09 -23.48
CA GLY A 729 12.32 7.44 -22.70
C GLY A 729 11.24 6.86 -23.61
N THR A 730 11.45 5.68 -24.18
CA THR A 730 10.52 5.14 -25.21
C THR A 730 9.12 4.82 -24.69
N ASN A 731 8.95 4.60 -23.39
CA ASN A 731 7.65 4.38 -22.77
C ASN A 731 6.74 5.61 -22.95
N ASP A 732 7.25 6.81 -22.69
CA ASP A 732 6.51 8.07 -22.82
C ASP A 732 6.53 8.57 -24.28
N LEU A 733 7.64 8.39 -24.99
CA LEU A 733 7.74 8.76 -26.40
C LEU A 733 6.72 8.01 -27.27
N SER A 734 6.62 6.70 -27.12
CA SER A 734 5.65 5.89 -27.88
C SER A 734 4.22 6.32 -27.58
N GLN A 735 3.91 6.57 -26.30
CA GLN A 735 2.59 7.06 -25.88
C GLN A 735 2.21 8.38 -26.56
N TYR A 736 3.09 9.40 -26.55
CA TYR A 736 2.76 10.70 -27.14
C TYR A 736 2.82 10.71 -28.66
N VAL A 737 3.75 9.97 -29.29
CA VAL A 737 3.83 9.84 -30.75
C VAL A 737 2.58 9.14 -31.29
N MET A 738 2.12 8.08 -30.60
CA MET A 738 0.97 7.29 -31.02
C MET A 738 -0.36 7.85 -30.47
N ALA A 739 -0.30 8.89 -29.63
CA ALA A 739 -1.45 9.43 -28.89
C ALA A 739 -2.27 8.32 -28.20
N ALA A 740 -1.57 7.34 -27.62
CA ALA A 740 -2.15 6.15 -27.04
C ALA A 740 -1.58 5.95 -25.64
N ASP A 741 -2.43 6.13 -24.64
CA ASP A 741 -2.09 5.90 -23.26
C ASP A 741 -1.76 4.41 -23.02
N ARG A 742 -0.53 4.12 -22.60
CA ARG A 742 -0.06 2.75 -22.34
C ARG A 742 -0.79 2.08 -21.17
N THR A 743 -1.34 2.88 -20.27
CA THR A 743 -2.17 2.43 -19.14
C THR A 743 -3.62 2.20 -19.57
N ASN A 744 -4.01 2.59 -20.78
CA ASN A 744 -5.34 2.33 -21.30
C ASN A 744 -5.33 1.18 -22.33
N PRO A 745 -5.62 -0.07 -21.99
CA PRO A 745 -5.49 -1.22 -22.88
C PRO A 745 -6.57 -1.31 -23.95
N LYS A 746 -7.56 -0.41 -23.97
CA LYS A 746 -8.36 -0.22 -25.19
C LYS A 746 -7.47 0.30 -26.33
N VAL A 747 -6.41 1.05 -26.00
CA VAL A 747 -5.49 1.68 -26.95
C VAL A 747 -4.02 1.32 -26.73
N ALA A 748 -3.63 0.65 -25.64
CA ALA A 748 -2.22 0.38 -25.31
C ALA A 748 -1.49 -0.41 -26.41
N LYS A 749 -2.20 -1.27 -27.16
CA LYS A 749 -1.65 -1.98 -28.33
C LYS A 749 -1.15 -1.04 -29.44
N LEU A 750 -1.62 0.20 -29.47
CA LEU A 750 -1.18 1.24 -30.42
C LEU A 750 0.14 1.88 -29.98
N ALA A 751 0.45 1.90 -28.68
CA ALA A 751 1.68 2.44 -28.10
C ALA A 751 2.85 1.44 -28.22
N ASP A 752 3.11 0.96 -29.44
CA ASP A 752 4.20 0.02 -29.71
C ASP A 752 5.48 0.79 -30.06
N ALA A 753 6.53 0.63 -29.24
CA ALA A 753 7.80 1.30 -29.46
C ALA A 753 8.55 0.82 -30.71
N LEU A 754 8.23 -0.36 -31.25
CA LEU A 754 8.75 -0.85 -32.54
C LEU A 754 7.96 -0.33 -33.74
N HIS A 755 6.96 0.52 -33.52
CA HIS A 755 6.25 1.16 -34.61
C HIS A 755 7.20 2.09 -35.41
N PRO A 756 7.17 2.07 -36.75
CA PRO A 756 8.08 2.87 -37.58
C PRO A 756 8.08 4.37 -37.28
N ALA A 757 6.95 4.93 -36.84
CA ALA A 757 6.89 6.34 -36.41
C ALA A 757 7.77 6.61 -35.18
N VAL A 758 7.77 5.71 -34.20
CA VAL A 758 8.60 5.82 -32.99
C VAL A 758 10.06 5.57 -33.34
N LEU A 759 10.36 4.55 -34.15
CA LEU A 759 11.73 4.27 -34.60
C LEU A 759 12.36 5.44 -35.37
N ARG A 760 11.59 6.13 -36.21
CA ARG A 760 12.06 7.35 -36.90
C ARG A 760 12.36 8.50 -35.92
N MET A 761 11.56 8.66 -34.87
CA MET A 761 11.80 9.66 -33.82
C MET A 761 13.05 9.33 -33.00
N ILE A 762 13.28 8.04 -32.71
CA ILE A 762 14.53 7.58 -32.08
C ILE A 762 15.71 7.91 -32.99
N HIS A 763 15.66 7.52 -34.27
CA HIS A 763 16.70 7.79 -35.25
C HIS A 763 17.04 9.28 -35.36
N GLN A 764 16.02 10.13 -35.50
CA GLN A 764 16.17 11.58 -35.58
C GLN A 764 16.86 12.15 -34.32
N THR A 765 16.52 11.62 -33.14
CA THR A 765 17.15 12.04 -31.88
C THR A 765 18.63 11.66 -31.84
N VAL A 766 18.97 10.44 -32.28
CA VAL A 766 20.36 9.95 -32.38
C VAL A 766 21.16 10.83 -33.36
N GLU A 767 20.65 11.06 -34.57
CA GLU A 767 21.31 11.89 -35.58
C GLU A 767 21.55 13.32 -35.06
N ALA A 768 20.57 13.92 -34.38
CA ALA A 768 20.70 15.26 -33.82
C ALA A 768 21.73 15.33 -32.69
N GLY A 769 21.76 14.33 -31.79
CA GLY A 769 22.75 14.26 -30.72
C GLY A 769 24.17 14.09 -31.26
N HIS A 770 24.37 13.13 -32.16
CA HIS A 770 25.67 12.89 -32.80
C HIS A 770 26.16 14.07 -33.62
N ALA A 771 25.27 14.76 -34.35
CA ALA A 771 25.62 15.97 -35.09
C ALA A 771 26.10 17.12 -34.18
N ALA A 772 25.62 17.16 -32.93
CA ALA A 772 26.08 18.10 -31.90
C ALA A 772 27.31 17.61 -31.11
N GLY A 773 27.75 16.37 -31.33
CA GLY A 773 28.89 15.76 -30.63
C GLY A 773 28.57 15.23 -29.23
N ILE A 774 27.29 15.03 -28.91
CA ILE A 774 26.84 14.41 -27.65
C ILE A 774 26.42 12.96 -27.88
N TRP A 775 26.50 12.13 -26.85
CA TRP A 775 26.09 10.73 -26.91
C TRP A 775 24.59 10.59 -26.59
N VAL A 776 23.98 9.53 -27.12
CA VAL A 776 22.54 9.26 -26.99
C VAL A 776 22.29 7.86 -26.46
N GLY A 777 21.65 7.81 -25.30
CA GLY A 777 21.22 6.59 -24.64
C GLY A 777 19.72 6.30 -24.79
N LEU A 778 19.27 5.16 -24.25
CA LEU A 778 17.85 4.77 -24.20
C LEU A 778 17.58 3.96 -22.94
N CYS A 779 16.56 4.34 -22.17
CA CYS A 779 16.21 3.68 -20.91
C CYS A 779 14.77 3.13 -20.85
N GLY A 780 14.03 3.15 -21.96
CA GLY A 780 12.68 2.58 -22.02
C GLY A 780 12.65 1.05 -22.19
N GLU A 781 11.50 0.44 -21.88
CA GLU A 781 11.35 -1.03 -21.75
C GLU A 781 11.53 -1.80 -23.06
N ILE A 782 11.40 -1.13 -24.22
CA ILE A 782 11.65 -1.73 -25.53
C ILE A 782 12.98 -2.46 -25.60
N ALA A 783 13.99 -2.00 -24.88
CA ALA A 783 15.31 -2.58 -24.95
C ALA A 783 15.40 -3.98 -24.30
N ALA A 784 14.41 -4.34 -23.47
CA ALA A 784 14.28 -5.70 -22.95
C ALA A 784 13.64 -6.68 -23.97
N ASP A 785 13.05 -6.19 -25.07
CA ASP A 785 12.57 -7.04 -26.17
C ASP A 785 13.79 -7.59 -26.95
N PRO A 786 13.99 -8.92 -27.01
CA PRO A 786 15.10 -9.50 -27.76
C PRO A 786 15.12 -9.10 -29.25
N LEU A 787 13.95 -8.84 -29.84
CA LEU A 787 13.84 -8.41 -31.23
C LEU A 787 14.21 -6.93 -31.43
N ALA A 788 14.26 -6.15 -30.35
CA ALA A 788 14.68 -4.75 -30.45
C ALA A 788 16.21 -4.61 -30.49
N ALA A 789 16.98 -5.57 -29.96
CA ALA A 789 18.43 -5.42 -29.84
C ALA A 789 19.16 -5.10 -31.17
N PRO A 790 18.88 -5.77 -32.31
CA PRO A 790 19.48 -5.42 -33.59
C PRO A 790 19.07 -4.03 -34.08
N ILE A 791 17.82 -3.63 -33.83
CA ILE A 791 17.27 -2.33 -34.24
C ILE A 791 17.94 -1.22 -33.42
N LEU A 792 17.98 -1.35 -32.10
CA LEU A 792 18.57 -0.36 -31.20
C LEU A 792 20.07 -0.16 -31.48
N LEU A 793 20.79 -1.25 -31.74
CA LEU A 793 22.18 -1.19 -32.17
C LEU A 793 22.31 -0.47 -33.53
N GLY A 794 21.52 -0.86 -34.53
CA GLY A 794 21.61 -0.30 -35.88
C GLY A 794 21.19 1.17 -35.98
N LEU A 795 20.35 1.65 -35.06
CA LEU A 795 19.96 3.05 -34.93
C LEU A 795 21.12 3.93 -34.43
N GLY A 796 22.19 3.34 -33.91
CA GLY A 796 23.40 4.05 -33.48
C GLY A 796 23.37 4.55 -32.04
N LEU A 797 22.62 3.90 -31.14
CA LEU A 797 22.63 4.26 -29.72
C LEU A 797 24.01 3.99 -29.08
N ASP A 798 24.47 4.91 -28.24
CA ASP A 798 25.74 4.81 -27.51
C ASP A 798 25.57 4.09 -26.15
N GLU A 799 24.36 4.11 -25.62
CA GLU A 799 23.99 3.52 -24.33
C GLU A 799 22.59 2.91 -24.37
N VAL A 800 22.42 1.76 -23.72
CA VAL A 800 21.12 1.11 -23.54
C VAL A 800 20.99 0.67 -22.09
N SER A 801 19.90 1.11 -21.46
CA SER A 801 19.58 0.85 -20.07
C SER A 801 18.37 -0.08 -19.94
N LEU A 802 18.56 -1.17 -19.20
CA LEU A 802 17.66 -2.33 -19.17
C LEU A 802 17.24 -2.69 -17.75
N SER A 803 16.18 -3.48 -17.60
CA SER A 803 15.99 -4.20 -16.34
C SER A 803 17.16 -5.18 -16.12
N PRO A 804 17.66 -5.34 -14.87
CA PRO A 804 18.82 -6.19 -14.60
C PRO A 804 18.78 -7.60 -15.24
N PRO A 805 17.64 -8.34 -15.20
CA PRO A 805 17.57 -9.67 -15.80
C PRO A 805 17.70 -9.70 -17.33
N ALA A 806 17.46 -8.59 -18.04
CA ALA A 806 17.52 -8.52 -19.50
C ALA A 806 18.95 -8.27 -20.02
N ILE A 807 19.86 -7.76 -19.18
CA ILE A 807 21.23 -7.39 -19.57
C ILE A 807 22.00 -8.54 -20.24
N PRO A 808 22.02 -9.78 -19.69
CA PRO A 808 22.76 -10.88 -20.31
C PRO A 808 22.25 -11.22 -21.70
N ALA A 809 20.93 -11.24 -21.89
CA ALA A 809 20.30 -11.57 -23.17
C ALA A 809 20.64 -10.51 -24.23
N PHE A 810 20.55 -9.23 -23.88
CA PHE A 810 20.90 -8.13 -24.77
C PHE A 810 22.37 -8.17 -25.17
N LYS A 811 23.30 -8.31 -24.21
CA LYS A 811 24.74 -8.43 -24.48
C LYS A 811 25.06 -9.65 -25.35
N GLY A 812 24.38 -10.77 -25.12
CA GLY A 812 24.49 -11.97 -25.94
C GLY A 812 24.06 -11.75 -27.38
N ALA A 813 22.94 -11.04 -27.59
CA ALA A 813 22.41 -10.74 -28.92
C ALA A 813 23.35 -9.82 -29.72
N ILE A 814 23.77 -8.69 -29.14
CA ILE A 814 24.65 -7.74 -29.85
C ILE A 814 26.02 -8.35 -30.16
N ALA A 815 26.54 -9.25 -29.32
CA ALA A 815 27.84 -9.90 -29.53
C ALA A 815 27.87 -10.81 -30.77
N GLN A 816 26.71 -11.22 -31.29
CA GLN A 816 26.61 -12.03 -32.51
C GLN A 816 26.47 -11.19 -33.79
N LEU A 817 26.16 -9.90 -33.66
CA LEU A 817 25.92 -8.99 -34.77
C LEU A 817 27.17 -8.21 -35.15
N THR A 818 27.23 -7.71 -36.38
CA THR A 818 28.13 -6.62 -36.76
C THR A 818 27.33 -5.33 -36.96
N MET A 819 27.99 -4.18 -36.82
CA MET A 819 27.30 -2.89 -37.00
C MET A 819 26.66 -2.74 -38.40
N PRO A 820 27.30 -3.16 -39.51
CA PRO A 820 26.66 -3.13 -40.83
C PRO A 820 25.41 -4.02 -40.95
N GLN A 821 25.36 -5.17 -40.24
CA GLN A 821 24.18 -6.04 -40.23
C GLN A 821 23.02 -5.35 -39.52
N ALA A 822 23.29 -4.77 -38.34
CA ALA A 822 22.30 -4.03 -37.56
C ALA A 822 21.75 -2.82 -38.34
N GLN A 823 22.62 -2.06 -39.02
CA GLN A 823 22.22 -0.93 -39.87
C GLN A 823 21.34 -1.34 -41.06
N ALA A 824 21.62 -2.50 -41.67
CA ALA A 824 20.80 -3.03 -42.76
C ALA A 824 19.37 -3.38 -42.28
N ILE A 825 19.25 -4.02 -41.10
CA ILE A 825 17.96 -4.31 -40.47
C ILE A 825 17.17 -3.02 -40.24
N VAL A 826 17.82 -2.00 -39.67
CA VAL A 826 17.18 -0.70 -39.39
C VAL A 826 16.71 0.01 -40.67
N THR A 827 17.52 -0.02 -41.73
CA THR A 827 17.15 0.58 -43.02
C THR A 827 15.83 0.00 -43.54
N THR A 828 15.64 -1.31 -43.41
CA THR A 828 14.41 -2.01 -43.82
C THR A 828 13.26 -1.76 -42.82
N ALA A 829 13.54 -1.79 -41.52
CA ALA A 829 12.55 -1.57 -40.46
C ALA A 829 11.91 -0.18 -40.54
N LEU A 830 12.70 0.87 -40.80
CA LEU A 830 12.21 2.25 -40.92
C LEU A 830 11.28 2.48 -42.11
N GLN A 831 11.29 1.58 -43.10
CA GLN A 831 10.44 1.62 -44.30
C GLN A 831 9.12 0.87 -44.14
N GLN A 832 8.92 0.14 -43.04
CA GLN A 832 7.68 -0.60 -42.81
C GLN A 832 6.51 0.30 -42.43
N ASP A 833 5.31 -0.28 -42.45
CA ASP A 833 4.04 0.39 -42.12
C ASP A 833 3.48 -0.02 -40.74
N SER A 834 4.08 -0.99 -40.06
CA SER A 834 3.57 -1.54 -38.80
C SER A 834 4.66 -2.22 -37.97
N ALA A 835 4.46 -2.23 -36.65
CA ALA A 835 5.37 -2.90 -35.71
C ALA A 835 5.41 -4.43 -35.90
N ALA A 836 4.32 -5.03 -36.41
CA ALA A 836 4.28 -6.46 -36.73
C ALA A 836 5.29 -6.82 -37.84
N LYS A 837 5.29 -6.08 -38.95
CA LYS A 837 6.25 -6.28 -40.04
C LYS A 837 7.68 -5.99 -39.63
N VAL A 838 7.90 -5.02 -38.74
CA VAL A 838 9.23 -4.77 -38.15
C VAL A 838 9.74 -6.02 -37.41
N ARG A 839 8.90 -6.66 -36.59
CA ARG A 839 9.26 -7.91 -35.88
C ARG A 839 9.48 -9.09 -36.84
N GLU A 840 8.69 -9.19 -37.90
CA GLU A 840 8.86 -10.23 -38.95
C GLU A 840 10.25 -10.13 -39.60
N ILE A 841 10.70 -8.93 -39.97
CA ILE A 841 12.03 -8.70 -40.56
C ILE A 841 13.14 -9.17 -39.62
N VAL A 842 13.04 -8.79 -38.34
CA VAL A 842 14.07 -9.17 -37.37
C VAL A 842 14.13 -10.69 -37.19
N ASN A 843 12.98 -11.37 -37.17
CA ASN A 843 12.95 -12.83 -37.09
C ASN A 843 13.57 -13.50 -38.32
N ASP A 844 13.21 -13.06 -39.52
CA ASP A 844 13.71 -13.64 -40.78
C ASP A 844 15.24 -13.46 -40.91
N ASP A 845 15.77 -12.28 -40.53
CA ASP A 845 17.21 -12.00 -40.56
C ASP A 845 17.98 -12.68 -39.42
N LEU A 846 17.39 -12.85 -38.22
CA LEU A 846 18.00 -13.62 -37.13
C LEU A 846 18.05 -15.12 -37.41
N HIS A 847 17.15 -15.65 -38.25
CA HIS A 847 17.23 -17.05 -38.72
C HIS A 847 18.32 -17.26 -39.79
N LEU A 848 18.85 -16.19 -40.38
CA LEU A 848 19.94 -16.21 -41.37
C LEU A 848 21.34 -16.03 -40.75
N ILE A 849 21.43 -15.73 -39.46
CA ILE A 849 22.66 -15.58 -38.65
C ILE A 849 22.83 -16.80 -37.76
#